data_AF-A0A1V2LLU7-F1
#
_entry.id   AF-A0A1V2LLU7-F1
#
_cell.length_a   1.000
_cell.length_b   1.000
_cell.length_c   1.000
_cell.angle_alpha   90.00
_cell.angle_beta   90.00
_cell.angle_gamma   90.00
#
_symmetry.space_group_name_H-M   'P 1'
#
loop_
_entity.id
_entity.type
_entity.pdbx_description
1 polymer ?
#
loop_
_entity_poly.entity_id
_entity_poly.type
_entity_poly.pdbx_seq_one_letter_code
_entity_poly.pdbx_strand_id
1 'polypeptide(L)'
;MSEVVVVGAGIIGLYTTYCLINDGGISPDKITVLAKYMPGDQSIFYTSPWAGGNFSCITPNDKETLALDKYTYTHLAEIQKKLGGPTCGLDMKHSTELWDEYPGDEKINSLKSYIKDFKVIAKQNLPHGVQYGITLTTWDFNCPMFLTNFKKYFENIGVKFVRKELSHISQAYQADTKVVFNCTGIGARSIAGVSDDKVYPTRGQVVVVRAPHIKENRMRWGADYATYIIPRPYSNNELVLGGFLQKDNWTGDTFELETEDILRRTTELFPEILDRPLEIIRVAAGLRPSRHGGVRIEVENVEEKLLVHNYGASGYGYQAGLAYCLLEVASVPGSKIRVIAEYLPGDSSINFTSPWAGGNFSCISPNDQDTLAFDKFTYLNLEKILAELGPRCGLAMKPSTEFWDVYPGDVKINSLKTYLKDFKVISRSSLPDGVAFGISYKTWNFYCPFFLSNLKRYLMRHGVTFERQKLTHISQAYLPHTEAVFNCTGIGSFSISGIKDTKVYPTRGQVLVVNAPHVQENRMRWGEDYATYIIPRPDSKGQVILGGFLQKDNWTGDTFEEESKDILLRTTTLLPKILDKPIEIIGTAAGLRPSRHGGARIQADIVDGKLLIHNYGAGGYGYQAGLGMSKKAVELYLENKMLLCKL
;
A
#
# COMPACT_ATOMS: atom_id res chain seq x y z
N MET A 1 3.37 -22.77 -23.40
CA MET A 1 4.15 -21.54 -23.67
C MET A 1 3.97 -20.62 -22.48
N SER A 2 5.06 -20.03 -21.96
CA SER A 2 5.07 -19.36 -20.65
C SER A 2 4.63 -17.90 -20.78
N GLU A 3 3.45 -17.59 -20.26
CA GLU A 3 2.91 -16.22 -20.25
C GLU A 3 3.47 -15.40 -19.09
N VAL A 4 3.83 -16.07 -17.99
CA VAL A 4 4.40 -15.46 -16.79
C VAL A 4 5.72 -16.14 -16.43
N VAL A 5 6.76 -15.33 -16.16
CA VAL A 5 8.07 -15.82 -15.72
C VAL A 5 8.40 -15.24 -14.34
N VAL A 6 8.76 -16.09 -13.39
CA VAL A 6 9.28 -15.67 -12.07
C VAL A 6 10.78 -15.92 -12.05
N VAL A 7 11.58 -14.86 -11.86
CA VAL A 7 13.04 -14.92 -11.84
C VAL A 7 13.53 -15.03 -10.41
N GLY A 8 13.97 -16.22 -10.02
CA GLY A 8 14.45 -16.56 -8.68
C GLY A 8 13.58 -17.64 -8.02
N ALA A 9 14.23 -18.68 -7.49
CA ALA A 9 13.56 -19.79 -6.81
C ALA A 9 13.80 -19.77 -5.29
N GLY A 10 14.02 -18.58 -4.72
CA GLY A 10 14.02 -18.37 -3.27
C GLY A 10 12.60 -18.33 -2.72
N ILE A 11 12.47 -18.16 -1.41
CA ILE A 11 11.16 -18.12 -0.75
C ILE A 11 10.23 -17.08 -1.38
N ILE A 12 10.77 -15.91 -1.73
CA ILE A 12 10.01 -14.84 -2.39
C ILE A 12 9.45 -15.31 -3.74
N GLY A 13 10.29 -15.86 -4.63
CA GLY A 13 9.80 -16.35 -5.93
C GLY A 13 8.82 -17.52 -5.82
N LEU A 14 8.98 -18.39 -4.81
CA LEU A 14 8.04 -19.49 -4.56
C LEU A 14 6.71 -18.97 -4.01
N TYR A 15 6.71 -17.98 -3.11
CA TYR A 15 5.50 -17.29 -2.66
C TYR A 15 4.82 -16.51 -3.79
N THR A 16 5.58 -15.81 -4.64
CA THR A 16 5.03 -15.12 -5.83
C THR A 16 4.35 -16.13 -6.75
N THR A 17 5.00 -17.27 -7.01
CA THR A 17 4.42 -18.37 -7.80
C THR A 17 3.14 -18.91 -7.16
N TYR A 18 3.12 -19.07 -5.83
CA TYR A 18 1.93 -19.50 -5.10
C TYR A 18 0.77 -18.51 -5.29
N CYS A 19 1.02 -17.22 -5.10
CA CYS A 19 -0.02 -16.20 -5.17
C CYS A 19 -0.51 -16.00 -6.61
N LEU A 20 0.36 -16.10 -7.61
CA LEU A 20 -0.05 -16.08 -9.03
C LEU A 20 -1.07 -17.17 -9.36
N ILE A 21 -0.91 -18.35 -8.77
CA ILE A 21 -1.82 -19.49 -8.99
C ILE A 21 -3.10 -19.32 -8.18
N ASN A 22 -2.97 -19.09 -6.87
CA ASN A 22 -4.11 -19.15 -5.95
C ASN A 22 -4.93 -17.86 -5.92
N ASP A 23 -4.29 -16.70 -6.05
CA ASP A 23 -4.93 -15.39 -5.97
C ASP A 23 -5.06 -14.75 -7.36
N GLY A 24 -4.05 -14.93 -8.21
CA GLY A 24 -4.02 -14.40 -9.59
C GLY A 24 -4.79 -15.26 -10.60
N GLY A 25 -5.14 -16.49 -10.26
CA GLY A 25 -5.85 -17.43 -11.14
C GLY A 25 -5.07 -17.82 -12.40
N ILE A 26 -3.74 -17.67 -12.39
CA ILE A 26 -2.89 -18.05 -13.51
C ILE A 26 -2.73 -19.56 -13.52
N SER A 27 -3.05 -20.18 -14.67
CA SER A 27 -2.88 -21.62 -14.84
C SER A 27 -1.41 -22.03 -14.65
N PRO A 28 -1.09 -23.04 -13.82
CA PRO A 28 0.29 -23.39 -13.50
C PRO A 28 1.19 -23.66 -14.72
N ASP A 29 0.65 -24.27 -15.79
CA ASP A 29 1.36 -24.57 -17.05
C ASP A 29 1.80 -23.32 -17.83
N LYS A 30 1.28 -22.15 -17.46
CA LYS A 30 1.65 -20.84 -18.01
C LYS A 30 2.76 -20.14 -17.22
N ILE A 31 3.15 -20.69 -16.09
CA ILE A 31 4.17 -20.12 -15.21
C ILE A 31 5.49 -20.85 -15.41
N THR A 32 6.58 -20.08 -15.52
CA THR A 32 7.94 -20.62 -15.46
C THR A 32 8.76 -19.94 -14.38
N VAL A 33 9.28 -20.72 -13.44
CA VAL A 33 10.27 -20.26 -12.48
C VAL A 33 11.66 -20.45 -13.08
N LEU A 34 12.34 -19.35 -13.37
CA LEU A 34 13.67 -19.29 -13.96
C LEU A 34 14.66 -18.88 -12.88
N ALA A 35 15.66 -19.72 -12.58
CA ALA A 35 16.63 -19.38 -11.52
C ALA A 35 18.01 -20.00 -11.76
N LYS A 36 19.06 -19.31 -11.30
CA LYS A 36 20.44 -19.86 -11.24
C LYS A 36 20.54 -20.99 -10.22
N TYR A 37 19.99 -20.76 -9.03
CA TYR A 37 19.95 -21.70 -7.92
C TYR A 37 18.52 -22.18 -7.67
N MET A 38 18.37 -23.48 -7.39
CA MET A 38 17.09 -24.13 -7.15
C MET A 38 17.02 -24.65 -5.71
N PRO A 39 15.81 -24.89 -5.17
CA PRO A 39 15.63 -25.65 -3.93
C PRO A 39 16.44 -26.97 -3.96
N GLY A 40 17.31 -27.14 -2.97
CA GLY A 40 18.30 -28.21 -2.90
C GLY A 40 19.76 -27.72 -3.06
N ASP A 41 19.97 -26.59 -3.71
CA ASP A 41 21.29 -25.98 -3.84
C ASP A 41 21.70 -25.21 -2.59
N GLN A 42 23.01 -25.02 -2.43
CA GLN A 42 23.60 -24.15 -1.42
C GLN A 42 24.56 -23.16 -2.10
N SER A 43 24.37 -21.88 -1.83
CA SER A 43 25.25 -20.80 -2.29
C SER A 43 25.04 -19.57 -1.44
N ILE A 44 26.09 -18.79 -1.19
CA ILE A 44 25.98 -17.51 -0.46
C ILE A 44 25.10 -16.49 -1.20
N PHE A 45 24.93 -16.64 -2.52
CA PHE A 45 24.04 -15.84 -3.35
C PHE A 45 22.61 -16.40 -3.43
N TYR A 46 22.33 -17.49 -2.71
CA TYR A 46 21.02 -18.09 -2.55
C TYR A 46 20.65 -18.10 -1.06
N THR A 47 20.04 -17.01 -0.58
CA THR A 47 19.85 -16.76 0.85
C THR A 47 18.91 -17.75 1.54
N SER A 48 17.83 -18.16 0.86
CA SER A 48 16.69 -18.82 1.50
C SER A 48 17.04 -20.10 2.30
N PRO A 49 17.91 -21.02 1.80
CA PRO A 49 18.29 -22.21 2.56
C PRO A 49 19.08 -21.92 3.86
N TRP A 50 19.72 -20.76 3.98
CA TRP A 50 20.55 -20.40 5.14
C TRP A 50 19.75 -19.85 6.32
N ALA A 51 18.49 -19.46 6.12
CA ALA A 51 17.68 -18.88 7.17
C ALA A 51 17.56 -19.85 8.37
N GLY A 52 17.57 -19.30 9.58
CA GLY A 52 17.11 -20.03 10.77
C GLY A 52 15.68 -20.47 10.54
N GLY A 53 14.86 -19.49 10.15
CA GLY A 53 13.53 -19.72 9.59
C GLY A 53 12.49 -19.84 10.68
N ASN A 54 12.06 -18.73 11.24
CA ASN A 54 10.85 -18.65 12.04
C ASN A 54 10.08 -17.38 11.70
N PHE A 55 8.82 -17.33 12.10
CA PHE A 55 8.08 -16.09 12.21
C PHE A 55 8.43 -15.48 13.56
N SER A 56 9.10 -14.33 13.53
CA SER A 56 9.61 -13.61 14.71
C SER A 56 9.08 -12.18 14.74
N CYS A 57 9.56 -11.37 15.68
CA CYS A 57 9.18 -9.97 15.77
C CYS A 57 10.20 -9.00 15.14
N ILE A 58 10.96 -9.47 14.13
CA ILE A 58 12.11 -8.76 13.53
C ILE A 58 11.76 -7.52 12.69
N THR A 59 10.52 -7.42 12.18
CA THR A 59 10.07 -6.31 11.33
C THR A 59 10.00 -4.99 12.09
N PRO A 60 10.08 -3.82 11.44
CA PRO A 60 9.97 -2.53 12.12
C PRO A 60 8.57 -2.28 12.71
N ASN A 61 8.47 -1.25 13.57
CA ASN A 61 7.24 -0.85 14.26
C ASN A 61 6.32 0.04 13.40
N ASP A 62 6.20 -0.23 12.10
CA ASP A 62 5.35 0.52 11.18
C ASP A 62 4.11 -0.29 10.75
N LYS A 63 2.98 0.39 10.63
CA LYS A 63 1.67 -0.24 10.34
C LYS A 63 1.66 -1.05 9.06
N GLU A 64 2.34 -0.56 8.02
CA GLU A 64 2.34 -1.19 6.70
C GLU A 64 3.07 -2.53 6.75
N THR A 65 4.28 -2.58 7.33
CA THR A 65 5.04 -3.83 7.46
C THR A 65 4.37 -4.81 8.43
N LEU A 66 3.80 -4.33 9.53
CA LEU A 66 3.10 -5.17 10.50
C LEU A 66 1.83 -5.83 9.93
N ALA A 67 1.16 -5.20 8.96
CA ALA A 67 0.02 -5.81 8.26
C ALA A 67 0.47 -7.00 7.38
N LEU A 68 1.65 -6.91 6.77
CA LEU A 68 2.22 -7.94 5.90
C LEU A 68 2.64 -9.19 6.69
N ASP A 69 3.13 -8.98 7.91
CA ASP A 69 3.39 -10.01 8.90
C ASP A 69 2.11 -10.77 9.29
N LYS A 70 1.07 -10.03 9.71
CA LYS A 70 -0.24 -10.61 10.06
C LYS A 70 -0.80 -11.47 8.94
N TYR A 71 -0.71 -10.98 7.70
CA TYR A 71 -1.17 -11.73 6.55
C TYR A 71 -0.41 -13.05 6.42
N THR A 72 0.92 -13.01 6.36
CA THR A 72 1.71 -14.22 6.17
C THR A 72 1.47 -15.23 7.29
N TYR A 73 1.51 -14.79 8.55
CA TYR A 73 1.25 -15.66 9.71
C TYR A 73 -0.08 -16.42 9.60
N THR A 74 -1.14 -15.70 9.22
CA THR A 74 -2.51 -16.25 9.21
C THR A 74 -2.82 -17.12 7.98
N HIS A 75 -1.92 -17.20 7.00
CA HIS A 75 -2.10 -17.99 5.77
C HIS A 75 -1.09 -19.14 5.62
N LEU A 76 -0.03 -19.17 6.44
CA LEU A 76 0.93 -20.28 6.44
C LEU A 76 0.30 -21.65 6.72
N ALA A 77 -0.78 -21.72 7.50
CA ALA A 77 -1.51 -22.97 7.75
C ALA A 77 -2.08 -23.58 6.45
N GLU A 78 -2.56 -22.74 5.52
CA GLU A 78 -3.14 -23.20 4.25
C GLU A 78 -2.05 -23.73 3.33
N ILE A 79 -0.89 -23.05 3.29
CA ILE A 79 0.29 -23.52 2.58
C ILE A 79 0.75 -24.87 3.15
N GLN A 80 0.90 -24.96 4.47
CA GLN A 80 1.28 -26.20 5.15
C GLN A 80 0.36 -27.35 4.74
N LYS A 81 -0.96 -27.13 4.77
CA LYS A 81 -1.96 -28.13 4.36
C LYS A 81 -1.80 -28.53 2.89
N LYS A 82 -1.63 -27.57 1.98
CA LYS A 82 -1.45 -27.84 0.53
C LYS A 82 -0.17 -28.61 0.22
N LEU A 83 0.89 -28.39 1.00
CA LEU A 83 2.17 -29.08 0.84
C LEU A 83 2.24 -30.45 1.55
N GLY A 84 1.11 -30.97 2.05
CA GLY A 84 1.04 -32.30 2.66
C GLY A 84 1.13 -32.33 4.19
N GLY A 85 0.94 -31.19 4.85
CA GLY A 85 0.94 -31.07 6.30
C GLY A 85 2.31 -30.70 6.89
N PRO A 86 2.50 -30.83 8.22
CA PRO A 86 3.70 -30.34 8.91
C PRO A 86 5.04 -30.87 8.37
N THR A 87 5.04 -32.11 7.87
CA THR A 87 6.21 -32.76 7.26
C THR A 87 6.71 -32.05 5.99
N CYS A 88 5.99 -31.04 5.49
CA CYS A 88 6.50 -30.15 4.46
C CYS A 88 7.70 -29.30 4.92
N GLY A 89 8.00 -29.26 6.22
CA GLY A 89 9.09 -28.45 6.79
C GLY A 89 8.60 -27.12 7.37
N LEU A 90 7.33 -27.04 7.75
CA LEU A 90 6.71 -25.87 8.39
C LEU A 90 5.86 -26.39 9.54
N ASP A 91 6.06 -25.90 10.76
CA ASP A 91 5.28 -26.32 11.94
C ASP A 91 5.17 -25.23 12.99
N MET A 92 4.22 -25.34 13.90
CA MET A 92 4.09 -24.39 15.00
C MET A 92 4.91 -24.81 16.23
N LYS A 93 5.62 -23.85 16.84
CA LYS A 93 6.40 -24.03 18.06
C LYS A 93 6.11 -22.90 19.05
N HIS A 94 6.28 -23.18 20.34
CA HIS A 94 6.30 -22.12 21.34
C HIS A 94 7.55 -21.26 21.17
N SER A 95 7.42 -19.96 21.45
CA SER A 95 8.50 -18.99 21.39
C SER A 95 8.43 -18.07 22.59
N THR A 96 9.61 -17.73 23.11
CA THR A 96 9.81 -16.63 24.05
C THR A 96 10.64 -15.57 23.34
N GLU A 97 10.09 -14.36 23.24
CA GLU A 97 10.71 -13.20 22.60
C GLU A 97 10.98 -12.12 23.65
N LEU A 98 12.24 -11.71 23.78
CA LEU A 98 12.71 -10.74 24.77
C LEU A 98 13.33 -9.53 24.08
N TRP A 99 13.10 -8.35 24.62
CA TRP A 99 13.74 -7.12 24.14
C TRP A 99 14.40 -6.36 25.28
N ASP A 100 15.63 -5.90 25.01
CA ASP A 100 16.35 -5.00 25.90
C ASP A 100 15.66 -3.61 25.97
N GLU A 101 14.88 -3.25 24.95
CA GLU A 101 14.09 -2.02 24.88
C GLU A 101 12.64 -2.29 24.51
N TYR A 102 11.69 -1.48 24.98
CA TYR A 102 10.28 -1.66 24.62
C TYR A 102 10.04 -1.53 23.11
N PRO A 103 9.47 -2.55 22.42
CA PRO A 103 9.36 -2.56 20.96
C PRO A 103 8.26 -1.65 20.39
N GLY A 104 7.47 -0.99 21.24
CA GLY A 104 6.44 -0.02 20.86
C GLY A 104 5.02 -0.59 20.78
N ASP A 105 4.03 0.28 21.06
CA ASP A 105 2.62 -0.13 21.19
C ASP A 105 2.01 -0.67 19.90
N GLU A 106 2.38 -0.10 18.74
CA GLU A 106 1.82 -0.51 17.44
C GLU A 106 2.14 -1.99 17.15
N LYS A 107 3.40 -2.40 17.33
CA LYS A 107 3.84 -3.79 17.17
C LYS A 107 3.13 -4.69 18.18
N ILE A 108 3.12 -4.34 19.46
CA ILE A 108 2.49 -5.17 20.49
C ILE A 108 1.00 -5.37 20.24
N ASN A 109 0.28 -4.30 19.90
CA ASN A 109 -1.14 -4.36 19.57
C ASN A 109 -1.40 -5.18 18.30
N SER A 110 -0.55 -5.04 17.28
CA SER A 110 -0.63 -5.84 16.06
C SER A 110 -0.47 -7.33 16.36
N LEU A 111 0.63 -7.73 17.01
CA LEU A 111 0.94 -9.12 17.35
C LEU A 111 -0.19 -9.75 18.16
N LYS A 112 -0.67 -9.04 19.20
CA LYS A 112 -1.78 -9.49 20.06
C LYS A 112 -3.07 -9.77 19.28
N SER A 113 -3.27 -9.13 18.12
CA SER A 113 -4.50 -9.27 17.33
C SER A 113 -4.61 -10.57 16.53
N TYR A 114 -3.52 -11.33 16.35
CA TYR A 114 -3.52 -12.52 15.49
C TYR A 114 -2.61 -13.67 15.96
N ILE A 115 -1.62 -13.41 16.81
CA ILE A 115 -0.70 -14.44 17.28
C ILE A 115 -1.38 -15.33 18.31
N LYS A 116 -1.15 -16.64 18.18
CA LYS A 116 -1.72 -17.66 19.05
C LYS A 116 -0.99 -17.69 20.39
N ASP A 117 -1.72 -17.89 21.48
CA ASP A 117 -1.19 -18.02 22.84
C ASP A 117 -0.32 -16.83 23.31
N PHE A 118 -0.57 -15.64 22.75
CA PHE A 118 0.17 -14.43 23.09
C PHE A 118 0.00 -14.07 24.58
N LYS A 119 1.11 -13.96 25.31
CA LYS A 119 1.15 -13.57 26.72
C LYS A 119 2.34 -12.65 26.98
N VAL A 120 2.11 -11.58 27.73
CA VAL A 120 3.19 -10.71 28.21
C VAL A 120 3.84 -11.34 29.44
N ILE A 121 5.17 -11.38 29.47
CA ILE A 121 5.94 -11.86 30.63
C ILE A 121 5.92 -10.76 31.69
N ALA A 122 5.54 -11.14 32.92
CA ALA A 122 5.50 -10.20 34.03
C ALA A 122 6.90 -9.65 34.33
N LYS A 123 7.01 -8.35 34.63
CA LYS A 123 8.28 -7.62 34.78
C LYS A 123 9.26 -8.30 35.75
N GLN A 124 8.75 -8.90 36.83
CA GLN A 124 9.55 -9.61 37.82
C GLN A 124 10.16 -10.93 37.32
N ASN A 125 9.68 -11.47 36.21
CA ASN A 125 10.16 -12.71 35.59
C ASN A 125 11.06 -12.42 34.37
N LEU A 126 11.33 -11.15 34.05
CA LEU A 126 12.22 -10.79 32.95
C LEU A 126 13.69 -10.98 33.38
N PRO A 127 14.55 -11.51 32.49
CA PRO A 127 15.99 -11.55 32.74
C PRO A 127 16.59 -10.16 32.91
N HIS A 128 17.78 -10.09 33.53
CA HIS A 128 18.50 -8.84 33.68
C HIS A 128 18.77 -8.16 32.32
N GLY A 129 18.52 -6.85 32.26
CA GLY A 129 18.67 -6.04 31.05
C GLY A 129 17.51 -6.12 30.05
N VAL A 130 16.48 -6.93 30.30
CA VAL A 130 15.30 -7.05 29.44
C VAL A 130 14.18 -6.12 29.94
N GLN A 131 13.69 -5.22 29.08
CA GLN A 131 12.60 -4.31 29.40
C GLN A 131 11.22 -4.88 29.08
N TYR A 132 11.12 -5.77 28.08
CA TYR A 132 9.86 -6.34 27.65
C TYR A 132 10.04 -7.77 27.18
N GLY A 133 9.04 -8.62 27.40
CA GLY A 133 9.08 -10.00 26.96
C GLY A 133 7.69 -10.57 26.74
N ILE A 134 7.55 -11.45 25.76
CA ILE A 134 6.32 -12.17 25.45
C ILE A 134 6.58 -13.66 25.26
N THR A 135 5.56 -14.46 25.50
CA THR A 135 5.48 -15.83 25.02
C THR A 135 4.34 -15.97 24.02
N LEU A 136 4.52 -16.86 23.04
CA LEU A 136 3.59 -17.05 21.94
C LEU A 136 3.79 -18.42 21.28
N THR A 137 2.85 -18.80 20.42
CA THR A 137 3.01 -19.92 19.49
C THR A 137 3.19 -19.37 18.09
N THR A 138 4.25 -19.75 17.38
CA THR A 138 4.63 -19.22 16.06
C THR A 138 5.02 -20.29 15.06
N TRP A 139 5.22 -19.91 13.80
CA TRP A 139 5.66 -20.77 12.71
C TRP A 139 7.19 -20.89 12.66
N ASP A 140 7.68 -22.12 12.62
CA ASP A 140 9.08 -22.45 12.36
C ASP A 140 9.22 -23.18 11.03
N PHE A 141 10.34 -22.96 10.36
CA PHE A 141 10.64 -23.47 9.04
C PHE A 141 11.92 -24.30 9.07
N ASN A 142 11.81 -25.54 8.60
CA ASN A 142 12.95 -26.23 8.00
C ASN A 142 13.09 -25.71 6.57
N CYS A 143 13.80 -24.59 6.43
CA CYS A 143 13.89 -23.84 5.18
C CYS A 143 14.27 -24.70 3.96
N PRO A 144 15.32 -25.54 3.99
CA PRO A 144 15.66 -26.41 2.86
C PRO A 144 14.54 -27.39 2.47
N MET A 145 13.91 -28.03 3.46
CA MET A 145 12.83 -28.97 3.24
C MET A 145 11.58 -28.27 2.67
N PHE A 146 11.22 -27.12 3.25
CA PHE A 146 10.08 -26.31 2.81
C PHE A 146 10.21 -25.86 1.36
N LEU A 147 11.36 -25.31 0.97
CA LEU A 147 11.64 -24.92 -0.40
C LEU A 147 11.54 -26.11 -1.37
N THR A 148 12.08 -27.26 -0.97
CA THR A 148 12.08 -28.48 -1.79
C THR A 148 10.66 -29.01 -1.99
N ASN A 149 9.84 -29.01 -0.95
CA ASN A 149 8.45 -29.47 -1.03
C ASN A 149 7.57 -28.49 -1.83
N PHE A 150 7.82 -27.19 -1.72
CA PHE A 150 7.17 -26.19 -2.58
C PHE A 150 7.46 -26.43 -4.07
N LYS A 151 8.74 -26.65 -4.41
CA LYS A 151 9.15 -26.96 -5.79
C LYS A 151 8.44 -28.21 -6.30
N LYS A 152 8.46 -29.30 -5.52
CA LYS A 152 7.77 -30.56 -5.87
C LYS A 152 6.27 -30.35 -6.09
N TYR A 153 5.62 -29.61 -5.19
CA TYR A 153 4.21 -29.26 -5.33
C TYR A 153 3.93 -28.54 -6.64
N PHE A 154 4.72 -27.52 -6.95
CA PHE A 154 4.57 -26.73 -8.17
C PHE A 154 4.81 -27.54 -9.45
N GLU A 155 5.84 -28.37 -9.49
CA GLU A 155 6.09 -29.27 -10.62
C GLU A 155 4.93 -30.24 -10.82
N ASN A 156 4.36 -30.79 -9.74
CA ASN A 156 3.23 -31.72 -9.81
C ASN A 156 1.94 -31.08 -10.36
N ILE A 157 1.75 -29.78 -10.17
CA ILE A 157 0.57 -29.07 -10.71
C ILE A 157 0.84 -28.40 -12.07
N GLY A 158 2.06 -28.52 -12.62
CA GLY A 158 2.39 -28.10 -13.98
C GLY A 158 3.26 -26.85 -14.12
N VAL A 159 3.74 -26.24 -13.02
CA VAL A 159 4.71 -25.13 -13.10
C VAL A 159 6.04 -25.64 -13.63
N LYS A 160 6.61 -24.93 -14.60
CA LYS A 160 7.92 -25.28 -15.17
C LYS A 160 9.05 -24.62 -14.39
N PHE A 161 10.04 -25.42 -13.95
CA PHE A 161 11.30 -24.89 -13.42
C PHE A 161 12.40 -24.96 -14.49
N VAL A 162 13.13 -23.86 -14.68
CA VAL A 162 14.23 -23.78 -15.64
C VAL A 162 15.46 -23.24 -14.93
N ARG A 163 16.52 -24.05 -14.87
CA ARG A 163 17.81 -23.59 -14.36
C ARG A 163 18.49 -22.74 -15.42
N LYS A 164 18.71 -21.46 -15.14
CA LYS A 164 19.38 -20.52 -16.05
C LYS A 164 19.93 -19.33 -15.26
N GLU A 165 21.16 -18.95 -15.57
CA GLU A 165 21.74 -17.67 -15.12
C GLU A 165 21.44 -16.58 -16.15
N LEU A 166 21.01 -15.42 -15.67
CA LEU A 166 20.69 -14.27 -16.51
C LEU A 166 21.76 -13.19 -16.31
N SER A 167 22.32 -12.70 -17.41
CA SER A 167 23.20 -11.54 -17.37
C SER A 167 22.42 -10.22 -17.40
N HIS A 168 21.20 -10.23 -17.95
CA HIS A 168 20.29 -9.09 -18.02
C HIS A 168 18.84 -9.55 -17.78
N ILE A 169 18.03 -8.74 -17.10
CA ILE A 169 16.65 -9.12 -16.74
C ILE A 169 15.76 -9.37 -17.96
N SER A 170 16.01 -8.66 -19.07
CA SER A 170 15.25 -8.85 -20.32
C SER A 170 15.35 -10.26 -20.90
N GLN A 171 16.39 -11.03 -20.57
CA GLN A 171 16.53 -12.44 -20.97
C GLN A 171 15.49 -13.37 -20.34
N ALA A 172 14.70 -12.87 -19.37
CA ALA A 172 13.55 -13.55 -18.81
C ALA A 172 12.32 -13.52 -19.75
N TYR A 173 12.23 -12.56 -20.66
CA TYR A 173 11.14 -12.50 -21.62
C TYR A 173 11.36 -13.49 -22.77
N GLN A 174 10.50 -14.50 -22.85
CA GLN A 174 10.35 -15.33 -24.04
C GLN A 174 9.33 -14.69 -25.00
N ALA A 175 9.15 -15.25 -26.20
CA ALA A 175 8.24 -14.72 -27.21
C ALA A 175 6.83 -14.42 -26.64
N ASP A 176 6.25 -15.39 -25.92
CA ASP A 176 4.90 -15.29 -25.35
C ASP A 176 4.84 -14.72 -23.92
N THR A 177 6.00 -14.37 -23.33
CA THR A 177 6.02 -13.84 -21.96
C THR A 177 5.45 -12.43 -21.95
N LYS A 178 4.39 -12.24 -21.15
CA LYS A 178 3.69 -10.97 -20.94
C LYS A 178 4.21 -10.23 -19.72
N VAL A 179 4.54 -10.98 -18.66
CA VAL A 179 4.97 -10.42 -17.37
C VAL A 179 6.15 -11.21 -16.81
N VAL A 180 7.14 -10.49 -16.29
CA VAL A 180 8.26 -11.05 -15.53
C VAL A 180 8.19 -10.56 -14.10
N PHE A 181 8.32 -11.46 -13.12
CA PHE A 181 8.47 -11.14 -11.71
C PHE A 181 9.93 -11.30 -11.31
N ASN A 182 10.60 -10.20 -10.95
CA ASN A 182 11.98 -10.19 -10.49
C ASN A 182 12.04 -10.44 -8.97
N CYS A 183 12.34 -11.69 -8.60
CA CYS A 183 12.48 -12.17 -7.23
C CYS A 183 13.94 -12.56 -6.90
N THR A 184 14.91 -11.84 -7.47
CA THR A 184 16.34 -12.21 -7.44
C THR A 184 17.05 -11.94 -6.11
N GLY A 185 16.39 -11.28 -5.15
CA GLY A 185 16.96 -11.02 -3.82
C GLY A 185 18.25 -10.21 -3.90
N ILE A 186 19.36 -10.75 -3.41
CA ILE A 186 20.68 -10.10 -3.45
C ILE A 186 21.18 -9.89 -4.88
N GLY A 187 20.74 -10.74 -5.83
CA GLY A 187 21.12 -10.64 -7.23
C GLY A 187 20.59 -9.40 -7.96
N ALA A 188 19.58 -8.72 -7.40
CA ALA A 188 19.04 -7.48 -7.95
C ALA A 188 20.07 -6.35 -8.00
N ARG A 189 21.12 -6.41 -7.14
CA ARG A 189 22.24 -5.48 -7.16
C ARG A 189 23.05 -5.55 -8.47
N SER A 190 23.25 -6.76 -8.99
CA SER A 190 24.22 -7.01 -10.07
C SER A 190 23.59 -7.36 -11.42
N ILE A 191 22.34 -7.85 -11.47
CA ILE A 191 21.70 -8.20 -12.75
C ILE A 191 21.46 -6.93 -13.58
N ALA A 192 21.94 -6.94 -14.83
CA ALA A 192 21.79 -5.78 -15.71
C ALA A 192 20.31 -5.56 -16.06
N GLY A 193 19.94 -4.29 -16.27
CA GLY A 193 18.55 -3.86 -16.44
C GLY A 193 17.78 -3.72 -15.12
N VAL A 194 18.42 -4.00 -13.98
CA VAL A 194 17.89 -3.68 -12.64
C VAL A 194 18.94 -2.89 -11.86
N SER A 195 20.14 -3.48 -11.66
CA SER A 195 21.32 -2.84 -11.07
C SER A 195 21.02 -1.96 -9.84
N ASP A 196 20.25 -2.49 -8.90
CA ASP A 196 19.76 -1.72 -7.74
C ASP A 196 20.87 -1.57 -6.69
N ASP A 197 21.56 -0.44 -6.73
CA ASP A 197 22.69 -0.09 -5.86
C ASP A 197 22.32 0.02 -4.37
N LYS A 198 21.02 0.16 -4.07
CA LYS A 198 20.48 0.18 -2.70
C LYS A 198 20.48 -1.19 -2.06
N VAL A 199 20.61 -2.28 -2.81
CA VAL A 199 20.65 -3.64 -2.29
C VAL A 199 22.03 -3.95 -1.72
N TYR A 200 22.11 -4.37 -0.46
CA TYR A 200 23.36 -4.69 0.24
C TYR A 200 23.19 -5.94 1.14
N PRO A 201 24.27 -6.66 1.46
CA PRO A 201 24.19 -7.84 2.31
C PRO A 201 24.15 -7.42 3.78
N THR A 202 23.38 -8.15 4.56
CA THR A 202 23.60 -8.23 6.01
C THR A 202 24.01 -9.67 6.34
N ARG A 203 25.33 -9.93 6.42
CA ARG A 203 25.88 -11.26 6.70
C ARG A 203 25.44 -11.72 8.09
N GLY A 204 25.04 -12.98 8.17
CA GLY A 204 24.76 -13.64 9.44
C GLY A 204 25.37 -15.03 9.49
N GLN A 205 26.22 -15.25 10.49
CA GLN A 205 26.70 -16.57 10.84
C GLN A 205 25.74 -17.25 11.83
N VAL A 206 25.60 -18.56 11.67
CA VAL A 206 24.84 -19.45 12.55
C VAL A 206 25.64 -20.71 12.84
N VAL A 207 25.38 -21.31 14.00
CA VAL A 207 25.88 -22.62 14.40
C VAL A 207 24.68 -23.56 14.50
N VAL A 208 24.73 -24.69 13.81
CA VAL A 208 23.68 -25.71 13.87
C VAL A 208 24.18 -26.86 14.73
N VAL A 209 23.46 -27.17 15.79
CA VAL A 209 23.79 -28.26 16.72
C VAL A 209 22.68 -29.31 16.76
N ARG A 210 22.97 -30.50 17.29
CA ARG A 210 21.93 -31.48 17.64
C ARG A 210 21.50 -31.29 19.09
N ALA A 211 20.22 -30.96 19.30
CA ALA A 211 19.67 -30.76 20.64
C ALA A 211 18.23 -31.28 20.72
N PRO A 212 18.00 -32.60 20.83
CA PRO A 212 16.67 -33.20 20.82
C PRO A 212 15.82 -32.82 22.04
N HIS A 213 16.42 -32.31 23.11
CA HIS A 213 15.73 -31.86 24.32
C HIS A 213 15.18 -30.42 24.20
N ILE A 214 15.68 -29.61 23.27
CA ILE A 214 15.19 -28.24 23.05
C ILE A 214 14.06 -28.25 22.01
N LYS A 215 12.87 -27.79 22.42
CA LYS A 215 11.63 -27.86 21.62
C LYS A 215 10.93 -26.53 21.40
N GLU A 216 11.46 -25.44 21.94
CA GLU A 216 10.91 -24.09 21.83
C GLU A 216 11.94 -23.10 21.30
N ASN A 217 11.44 -22.02 20.72
CA ASN A 217 12.25 -20.88 20.32
C ASN A 217 12.60 -20.01 21.53
N ARG A 218 13.80 -19.40 21.47
CA ARG A 218 14.20 -18.34 22.40
C ARG A 218 14.91 -17.23 21.65
N MET A 219 14.40 -16.01 21.76
CA MET A 219 14.89 -14.82 21.06
C MET A 219 15.20 -13.70 22.06
N ARG A 220 16.30 -13.00 21.85
CA ARG A 220 16.63 -11.74 22.53
C ARG A 220 17.09 -10.71 21.52
N TRP A 221 16.42 -9.56 21.52
CA TRP A 221 16.70 -8.42 20.65
C TRP A 221 17.34 -7.30 21.46
N GLY A 222 18.56 -6.92 21.07
CA GLY A 222 19.21 -5.70 21.52
C GLY A 222 19.17 -4.60 20.46
N ALA A 223 19.81 -3.47 20.76
CA ALA A 223 19.88 -2.33 19.84
C ALA A 223 20.63 -2.65 18.53
N ASP A 224 21.71 -3.43 18.63
CA ASP A 224 22.63 -3.75 17.52
C ASP A 224 22.94 -5.24 17.38
N TYR A 225 22.34 -6.09 18.22
CA TYR A 225 22.55 -7.53 18.22
C TYR A 225 21.25 -8.33 18.31
N ALA A 226 21.32 -9.59 17.89
CA ALA A 226 20.25 -10.56 18.10
C ALA A 226 20.84 -11.91 18.53
N THR A 227 20.23 -12.51 19.55
CA THR A 227 20.52 -13.89 19.96
C THR A 227 19.25 -14.71 19.75
N TYR A 228 19.33 -15.77 18.98
CA TYR A 228 18.19 -16.62 18.63
C TYR A 228 18.54 -18.10 18.64
N ILE A 229 17.55 -18.88 19.10
CA ILE A 229 17.59 -20.33 19.21
C ILE A 229 16.33 -20.86 18.56
N ILE A 230 16.46 -21.62 17.47
CA ILE A 230 15.34 -22.05 16.62
C ILE A 230 15.42 -23.57 16.40
N PRO A 231 14.53 -24.38 16.99
CA PRO A 231 14.46 -25.81 16.71
C PRO A 231 13.83 -26.04 15.34
N ARG A 232 14.61 -26.50 14.36
CA ARG A 232 14.08 -26.74 13.01
C ARG A 232 13.12 -27.93 13.02
N PRO A 233 11.87 -27.79 12.53
CA PRO A 233 10.91 -28.89 12.50
C PRO A 233 11.36 -29.98 11.50
N TYR A 234 11.07 -31.25 11.80
CA TYR A 234 11.36 -32.38 10.89
C TYR A 234 12.81 -32.44 10.37
N SER A 235 13.77 -32.00 11.18
CA SER A 235 15.19 -31.87 10.81
C SER A 235 16.10 -32.92 11.45
N ASN A 236 15.53 -33.97 12.06
CA ASN A 236 16.27 -34.88 12.95
C ASN A 236 16.95 -34.14 14.12
N ASN A 237 16.21 -33.21 14.74
CA ASN A 237 16.60 -32.45 15.93
C ASN A 237 17.75 -31.44 15.72
N GLU A 238 17.84 -30.81 14.56
CA GLU A 238 18.68 -29.63 14.37
C GLU A 238 18.14 -28.44 15.17
N LEU A 239 19.04 -27.79 15.90
CA LEU A 239 18.82 -26.53 16.60
C LEU A 239 19.73 -25.47 15.97
N VAL A 240 19.15 -24.39 15.46
CA VAL A 240 19.90 -23.26 14.91
C VAL A 240 20.16 -22.27 16.02
N LEU A 241 21.45 -22.00 16.25
CA LEU A 241 21.95 -21.01 17.17
C LEU A 241 22.48 -19.83 16.34
N GLY A 242 22.01 -18.63 16.63
CA GLY A 242 22.52 -17.43 15.98
C GLY A 242 22.32 -16.18 16.82
N GLY A 243 22.71 -15.01 16.32
CA GLY A 243 23.60 -14.85 15.17
C GLY A 243 24.17 -13.45 15.09
N PHE A 244 24.75 -13.14 13.94
CA PHE A 244 25.28 -11.81 13.63
C PHE A 244 24.43 -11.08 12.57
N LEU A 245 24.53 -9.75 12.58
CA LEU A 245 23.88 -8.81 11.67
C LEU A 245 24.93 -7.83 11.11
N GLN A 246 25.79 -8.32 10.22
CA GLN A 246 26.93 -7.56 9.70
C GLN A 246 26.60 -6.92 8.36
N LYS A 247 26.27 -5.63 8.40
CA LYS A 247 25.99 -4.82 7.22
C LYS A 247 27.22 -4.71 6.31
N ASP A 248 26.99 -4.75 4.99
CA ASP A 248 27.99 -4.58 3.92
C ASP A 248 29.11 -5.63 3.90
N ASN A 249 28.99 -6.70 4.68
CA ASN A 249 29.92 -7.82 4.65
C ASN A 249 29.46 -8.86 3.62
N TRP A 250 30.30 -9.11 2.61
CA TRP A 250 30.02 -10.00 1.49
C TRP A 250 30.61 -11.40 1.63
N THR A 251 31.43 -11.68 2.64
CA THR A 251 32.11 -12.97 2.74
C THR A 251 31.15 -14.13 3.07
N GLY A 252 31.40 -15.27 2.44
CA GLY A 252 30.79 -16.55 2.76
C GLY A 252 31.50 -17.33 3.86
N ASP A 253 32.68 -16.88 4.27
CA ASP A 253 33.52 -17.57 5.25
C ASP A 253 32.82 -17.63 6.61
N THR A 254 33.23 -18.57 7.45
CA THR A 254 32.80 -18.64 8.85
C THR A 254 33.98 -18.40 9.78
N PHE A 255 33.77 -17.67 10.86
CA PHE A 255 34.82 -17.31 11.82
C PHE A 255 34.65 -18.04 13.14
N GLU A 256 35.76 -18.55 13.68
CA GLU A 256 35.78 -19.29 14.95
C GLU A 256 35.34 -18.41 16.12
N LEU A 257 35.85 -17.17 16.21
CA LEU A 257 35.45 -16.21 17.24
C LEU A 257 33.93 -15.92 17.24
N GLU A 258 33.31 -15.85 16.06
CA GLU A 258 31.85 -15.69 15.94
C GLU A 258 31.10 -16.96 16.37
N THR A 259 31.70 -18.14 16.13
CA THR A 259 31.14 -19.43 16.57
C THR A 259 31.14 -19.54 18.08
N GLU A 260 32.28 -19.22 18.72
CA GLU A 260 32.43 -19.21 20.17
C GLU A 260 31.46 -18.21 20.82
N ASP A 261 31.33 -17.00 20.27
CA ASP A 261 30.37 -16.01 20.78
C ASP A 261 28.91 -16.45 20.63
N ILE A 262 28.53 -17.04 19.50
CA ILE A 262 27.18 -17.58 19.30
C ILE A 262 26.89 -18.68 20.34
N LEU A 263 27.80 -19.63 20.54
CA LEU A 263 27.64 -20.69 21.53
C LEU A 263 27.51 -20.11 22.94
N ARG A 264 28.38 -19.17 23.32
CA ARG A 264 28.32 -18.51 24.62
C ARG A 264 26.99 -17.78 24.83
N ARG A 265 26.57 -16.88 23.94
CA ARG A 265 25.32 -16.11 24.09
C ARG A 265 24.07 -16.99 24.10
N THR A 266 24.05 -18.02 23.27
CA THR A 266 22.87 -18.91 23.20
C THR A 266 22.76 -19.82 24.41
N THR A 267 23.88 -20.34 24.93
CA THR A 267 23.89 -21.13 26.17
C THR A 267 23.65 -20.28 27.42
N GLU A 268 24.05 -19.00 27.43
CA GLU A 268 23.64 -18.05 28.49
C GLU A 268 22.14 -17.74 28.44
N LEU A 269 21.57 -17.59 27.23
CA LEU A 269 20.15 -17.27 27.04
C LEU A 269 19.22 -18.47 27.30
N PHE A 270 19.71 -19.68 27.02
CA PHE A 270 18.97 -20.93 27.23
C PHE A 270 19.91 -22.05 27.75
N PRO A 271 20.24 -22.04 29.05
CA PRO A 271 21.23 -22.94 29.67
C PRO A 271 20.96 -24.43 29.47
N GLU A 272 19.69 -24.83 29.36
CA GLU A 272 19.24 -26.20 29.12
C GLU A 272 19.85 -26.81 27.84
N ILE A 273 20.35 -25.99 26.91
CA ILE A 273 21.15 -26.48 25.76
C ILE A 273 22.30 -27.37 26.25
N LEU A 274 22.93 -27.02 27.38
CA LEU A 274 24.08 -27.70 27.98
C LEU A 274 23.72 -28.90 28.88
N ASP A 275 22.43 -29.22 29.04
CA ASP A 275 22.00 -30.46 29.72
C ASP A 275 22.48 -31.72 28.97
N ARG A 276 22.97 -31.55 27.74
CA ARG A 276 23.65 -32.57 26.93
C ARG A 276 24.92 -32.00 26.28
N PRO A 277 25.89 -32.85 25.93
CA PRO A 277 27.07 -32.41 25.18
C PRO A 277 26.68 -31.72 23.86
N LEU A 278 27.36 -30.63 23.53
CA LEU A 278 27.19 -29.93 22.26
C LEU A 278 27.71 -30.78 21.10
N GLU A 279 26.82 -31.19 20.20
CA GLU A 279 27.15 -31.83 18.92
C GLU A 279 26.97 -30.80 17.80
N ILE A 280 28.05 -30.14 17.37
CA ILE A 280 28.00 -29.21 16.24
C ILE A 280 27.87 -29.99 14.94
N ILE A 281 26.78 -29.76 14.21
CA ILE A 281 26.50 -30.38 12.91
C ILE A 281 27.17 -29.58 11.79
N ARG A 282 27.06 -28.24 11.84
CA ARG A 282 27.69 -27.31 10.88
C ARG A 282 27.72 -25.88 11.38
N VAL A 283 28.63 -25.09 10.82
CA VAL A 283 28.64 -23.63 10.89
C VAL A 283 28.38 -23.08 9.49
N ALA A 284 27.56 -22.04 9.36
CA ALA A 284 27.20 -21.48 8.07
C ALA A 284 27.04 -19.96 8.14
N ALA A 285 27.36 -19.28 7.04
CA ALA A 285 27.11 -17.86 6.86
C ALA A 285 26.23 -17.61 5.63
N GLY A 286 25.21 -16.76 5.80
CA GLY A 286 24.30 -16.36 4.73
C GLY A 286 24.23 -14.85 4.58
N LEU A 287 23.96 -14.39 3.35
CA LEU A 287 23.81 -12.97 3.02
C LEU A 287 22.33 -12.58 2.97
N ARG A 288 21.82 -11.85 3.98
CA ARG A 288 20.46 -11.32 3.92
C ARG A 288 20.38 -10.23 2.85
N PRO A 289 19.41 -10.27 1.92
CA PRO A 289 19.26 -9.28 0.86
C PRO A 289 18.59 -8.02 1.40
N SER A 290 19.32 -7.22 2.18
CA SER A 290 18.85 -5.94 2.70
C SER A 290 18.83 -4.88 1.59
N ARG A 291 18.02 -3.85 1.75
CA ARG A 291 17.92 -2.75 0.78
C ARG A 291 17.62 -1.43 1.47
N HIS A 292 18.32 -0.36 1.07
CA HIS A 292 17.98 0.99 1.52
C HIS A 292 16.59 1.39 1.04
N GLY A 293 15.73 1.82 1.97
CA GLY A 293 14.32 2.10 1.70
C GLY A 293 13.41 0.87 1.76
N GLY A 294 13.91 -0.28 2.21
CA GLY A 294 13.11 -1.50 2.38
C GLY A 294 12.87 -2.25 1.07
N VAL A 295 11.88 -3.14 1.12
CA VAL A 295 11.50 -4.02 0.01
C VAL A 295 11.07 -3.19 -1.20
N ARG A 296 11.52 -3.58 -2.39
CA ARG A 296 11.06 -3.00 -3.65
C ARG A 296 9.93 -3.86 -4.20
N ILE A 297 8.70 -3.35 -4.15
CA ILE A 297 7.52 -3.92 -4.80
C ILE A 297 6.96 -2.88 -5.76
N GLU A 298 7.28 -3.01 -7.03
CA GLU A 298 6.87 -2.03 -8.04
C GLU A 298 6.82 -2.64 -9.44
N VAL A 299 6.02 -2.02 -10.30
CA VAL A 299 5.88 -2.41 -11.71
C VAL A 299 6.62 -1.41 -12.58
N GLU A 300 7.46 -1.92 -13.46
CA GLU A 300 8.14 -1.19 -14.53
C GLU A 300 7.68 -1.70 -15.90
N ASN A 301 7.73 -0.82 -16.90
CA ASN A 301 7.57 -1.19 -18.30
C ASN A 301 8.96 -1.33 -18.92
N VAL A 302 9.30 -2.54 -19.37
CA VAL A 302 10.54 -2.81 -20.11
C VAL A 302 10.15 -3.31 -21.49
N GLU A 303 10.44 -2.52 -22.52
CA GLU A 303 10.15 -2.86 -23.93
C GLU A 303 8.68 -3.29 -24.17
N GLU A 304 7.72 -2.49 -23.67
CA GLU A 304 6.27 -2.74 -23.75
C GLU A 304 5.77 -4.00 -23.01
N LYS A 305 6.63 -4.63 -22.19
CA LYS A 305 6.28 -5.76 -21.32
C LYS A 305 6.42 -5.38 -19.85
N LEU A 306 5.64 -6.04 -19.00
CA LEU A 306 5.61 -5.73 -17.56
C LEU A 306 6.74 -6.43 -16.82
N LEU A 307 7.47 -5.69 -16.00
CA LEU A 307 8.45 -6.18 -15.04
C LEU A 307 7.98 -5.83 -13.64
N VAL A 308 7.75 -6.82 -12.79
CA VAL A 308 7.30 -6.63 -11.41
C VAL A 308 8.45 -6.98 -10.48
N HIS A 309 8.95 -6.02 -9.72
CA HIS A 309 9.99 -6.26 -8.72
C HIS A 309 9.39 -6.78 -7.42
N ASN A 310 10.02 -7.79 -6.82
CA ASN A 310 9.83 -8.16 -5.41
C ASN A 310 11.13 -8.71 -4.83
N TYR A 311 11.91 -7.82 -4.22
CA TYR A 311 13.16 -8.18 -3.56
C TYR A 311 13.54 -7.15 -2.48
N GLY A 312 14.58 -7.44 -1.70
CA GLY A 312 15.03 -6.55 -0.61
C GLY A 312 14.44 -6.88 0.76
N ALA A 313 13.95 -8.12 0.96
CA ALA A 313 13.26 -8.57 2.17
C ALA A 313 14.16 -8.80 3.40
N SER A 314 15.47 -8.51 3.32
CA SER A 314 16.40 -8.61 4.45
C SER A 314 16.25 -9.93 5.25
N GLY A 315 16.04 -9.86 6.57
CA GLY A 315 15.84 -11.00 7.46
C GLY A 315 14.41 -11.53 7.59
N TYR A 316 13.41 -10.93 6.90
CA TYR A 316 11.99 -11.24 7.09
C TYR A 316 11.30 -11.79 5.81
N GLY A 317 12.06 -12.27 4.83
CA GLY A 317 11.50 -12.84 3.60
C GLY A 317 10.55 -14.03 3.79
N TYR A 318 10.81 -14.90 4.78
CA TYR A 318 9.87 -15.98 5.14
C TYR A 318 8.65 -15.47 5.90
N GLN A 319 8.84 -14.41 6.69
CA GLN A 319 7.89 -13.87 7.65
C GLN A 319 6.84 -12.96 7.00
N ALA A 320 7.23 -12.13 6.02
CA ALA A 320 6.35 -11.16 5.37
C ALA A 320 6.22 -11.38 3.86
N GLY A 321 7.07 -12.25 3.29
CA GLY A 321 7.18 -12.40 1.84
C GLY A 321 5.92 -12.86 1.12
N LEU A 322 5.04 -13.60 1.80
CA LEU A 322 3.80 -14.07 1.19
C LEU A 322 2.86 -12.88 0.89
N ALA A 323 2.80 -11.90 1.79
CA ALA A 323 1.99 -10.71 1.62
C ALA A 323 2.49 -9.78 0.51
N TYR A 324 3.81 -9.72 0.29
CA TYR A 324 4.40 -8.89 -0.78
C TYR A 324 3.84 -9.26 -2.16
N CYS A 325 3.60 -10.56 -2.35
CA CYS A 325 3.08 -11.12 -3.58
C CYS A 325 1.67 -10.63 -3.92
N LEU A 326 0.85 -10.28 -2.93
CA LEU A 326 -0.48 -9.73 -3.17
C LEU A 326 -0.43 -8.30 -3.69
N LEU A 327 0.54 -7.51 -3.25
CA LEU A 327 0.78 -6.17 -3.79
C LEU A 327 1.25 -6.23 -5.25
N GLU A 328 1.88 -7.34 -5.66
CA GLU A 328 2.27 -7.59 -7.05
C GLU A 328 1.10 -8.08 -7.94
N VAL A 329 0.20 -8.88 -7.37
CA VAL A 329 -0.86 -9.60 -8.11
C VAL A 329 -2.20 -8.82 -8.14
N ALA A 330 -2.35 -7.76 -7.36
CA ALA A 330 -3.59 -6.98 -7.22
C ALA A 330 -3.98 -6.09 -8.44
N SER A 331 -3.84 -6.60 -9.66
CA SER A 331 -4.52 -6.03 -10.84
C SER A 331 -5.78 -6.83 -11.14
N VAL A 332 -6.96 -6.29 -10.82
CA VAL A 332 -8.24 -6.84 -11.32
C VAL A 332 -8.34 -6.45 -12.80
N PRO A 333 -8.42 -7.40 -13.74
CA PRO A 333 -8.55 -7.06 -15.16
C PRO A 333 -9.80 -6.18 -15.36
N GLY A 334 -9.70 -5.09 -16.12
CA GLY A 334 -10.84 -4.18 -16.30
C GLY A 334 -12.07 -4.87 -16.91
N SER A 335 -11.88 -5.94 -17.69
CA SER A 335 -12.96 -6.81 -18.19
C SER A 335 -13.79 -7.50 -17.10
N LYS A 336 -13.31 -7.52 -15.85
CA LYS A 336 -14.01 -8.03 -14.66
C LYS A 336 -14.65 -6.91 -13.83
N ILE A 337 -14.48 -5.65 -14.23
CA ILE A 337 -15.00 -4.48 -13.52
C ILE A 337 -16.18 -3.92 -14.30
N ARG A 338 -17.30 -3.73 -13.59
CA ARG A 338 -18.48 -3.04 -14.11
C ARG A 338 -18.83 -1.85 -13.23
N VAL A 339 -19.02 -0.69 -13.86
CA VAL A 339 -19.50 0.53 -13.22
C VAL A 339 -20.99 0.68 -13.56
N ILE A 340 -21.85 0.58 -12.55
CA ILE A 340 -23.29 0.80 -12.67
C ILE A 340 -23.62 2.15 -12.05
N ALA A 341 -24.20 3.08 -12.81
CA ALA A 341 -24.52 4.41 -12.31
C ALA A 341 -25.75 5.03 -12.98
N GLU A 342 -26.50 5.85 -12.24
CA GLU A 342 -27.61 6.64 -12.79
C GLU A 342 -27.08 7.72 -13.75
N TYR A 343 -25.95 8.34 -13.39
CA TYR A 343 -25.28 9.39 -14.16
C TYR A 343 -23.86 8.96 -14.53
N LEU A 344 -23.44 9.24 -15.76
CA LEU A 344 -22.12 8.93 -16.32
C LEU A 344 -21.39 10.22 -16.70
N PRO A 345 -20.04 10.18 -16.84
CA PRO A 345 -19.29 11.28 -17.42
C PRO A 345 -19.89 11.76 -18.75
N GLY A 346 -20.17 13.06 -18.83
CA GLY A 346 -20.95 13.70 -19.91
C GLY A 346 -22.29 14.25 -19.42
N ASP A 347 -22.85 13.71 -18.35
CA ASP A 347 -24.12 14.17 -17.77
C ASP A 347 -23.92 15.35 -16.82
N SER A 348 -25.00 16.09 -16.59
CA SER A 348 -25.12 17.13 -15.59
C SER A 348 -26.37 16.90 -14.76
N SER A 349 -26.22 16.75 -13.44
CA SER A 349 -27.33 16.57 -12.51
C SER A 349 -26.91 17.04 -11.13
N ILE A 350 -27.83 17.65 -10.38
CA ILE A 350 -27.59 18.04 -8.98
C ILE A 350 -27.15 16.85 -8.10
N ASN A 351 -27.65 15.65 -8.42
CA ASN A 351 -27.31 14.40 -7.73
C ASN A 351 -26.00 13.77 -8.23
N PHE A 352 -25.30 14.42 -9.17
CA PHE A 352 -24.00 14.02 -9.67
C PHE A 352 -23.01 15.16 -9.45
N THR A 353 -22.35 15.16 -8.29
CA THR A 353 -21.50 16.28 -7.83
C THR A 353 -20.27 16.52 -8.71
N SER A 354 -19.66 15.46 -9.23
CA SER A 354 -18.30 15.51 -9.78
C SER A 354 -18.09 16.49 -10.95
N PRO A 355 -19.03 16.66 -11.91
CA PRO A 355 -18.91 17.66 -12.97
C PRO A 355 -18.95 19.12 -12.49
N TRP A 356 -19.60 19.38 -11.34
CA TRP A 356 -19.80 20.74 -10.80
C TRP A 356 -18.61 21.27 -10.01
N ALA A 357 -17.68 20.40 -9.62
CA ALA A 357 -16.51 20.81 -8.87
C ALA A 357 -15.70 21.84 -9.66
N GLY A 358 -15.20 22.88 -8.96
CA GLY A 358 -14.14 23.73 -9.50
C GLY A 358 -12.93 22.89 -9.88
N GLY A 359 -12.53 22.00 -8.95
CA GLY A 359 -11.59 20.93 -9.20
C GLY A 359 -10.16 21.40 -9.14
N ASN A 360 -9.58 21.38 -7.94
CA ASN A 360 -8.14 21.49 -7.75
C ASN A 360 -7.74 20.66 -6.53
N PHE A 361 -6.44 20.46 -6.38
CA PHE A 361 -5.87 20.08 -5.11
C PHE A 361 -5.72 21.35 -4.26
N SER A 362 -6.46 21.40 -3.14
CA SER A 362 -6.40 22.48 -2.16
C SER A 362 -5.92 21.94 -0.81
N CYS A 363 -5.74 22.75 0.22
CA CYS A 363 -5.29 22.28 1.53
C CYS A 363 -6.43 22.22 2.57
N ILE A 364 -7.65 21.89 2.12
CA ILE A 364 -8.91 21.99 2.92
C ILE A 364 -9.41 20.70 3.55
N SER A 365 -8.76 19.59 3.28
CA SER A 365 -9.10 18.30 3.86
C SER A 365 -9.00 18.33 5.39
N PRO A 366 -9.76 17.52 6.13
CA PRO A 366 -9.57 17.37 7.58
C PRO A 366 -8.13 17.03 8.00
N ASN A 367 -7.78 17.39 9.24
CA ASN A 367 -6.43 17.20 9.80
C ASN A 367 -6.17 15.77 10.33
N ASP A 368 -7.08 14.82 10.10
CA ASP A 368 -6.90 13.44 10.55
C ASP A 368 -5.85 12.70 9.70
N GLN A 369 -5.23 11.69 10.31
CA GLN A 369 -4.10 10.98 9.72
C GLN A 369 -4.43 10.32 8.37
N ASP A 370 -5.62 9.72 8.26
CA ASP A 370 -6.03 8.99 7.05
C ASP A 370 -6.24 9.97 5.90
N THR A 371 -6.97 11.05 6.14
CA THR A 371 -7.23 12.07 5.12
C THR A 371 -5.94 12.73 4.64
N LEU A 372 -5.01 13.07 5.55
CA LEU A 372 -3.71 13.62 5.17
C LEU A 372 -2.87 12.63 4.35
N ALA A 373 -2.97 11.33 4.62
CA ALA A 373 -2.33 10.30 3.80
C ALA A 373 -2.99 10.19 2.41
N PHE A 374 -4.31 10.31 2.31
CA PHE A 374 -5.02 10.27 1.03
C PHE A 374 -4.65 11.44 0.12
N ASP A 375 -4.52 12.63 0.69
CA ASP A 375 -4.06 13.83 0.01
C ASP A 375 -2.66 13.64 -0.57
N LYS A 376 -1.71 13.25 0.29
CA LYS A 376 -0.32 13.01 -0.12
C LYS A 376 -0.26 11.97 -1.25
N PHE A 377 -0.98 10.86 -1.09
CA PHE A 377 -1.00 9.81 -2.10
C PHE A 377 -1.59 10.33 -3.43
N THR A 378 -2.69 11.07 -3.38
CA THR A 378 -3.33 11.60 -4.58
C THR A 378 -2.41 12.59 -5.30
N TYR A 379 -1.86 13.58 -4.58
CA TYR A 379 -0.98 14.59 -5.17
C TYR A 379 0.22 13.97 -5.90
N LEU A 380 0.87 12.99 -5.27
CA LEU A 380 2.06 12.32 -5.81
C LEU A 380 1.76 11.40 -7.00
N ASN A 381 0.53 10.89 -7.13
CA ASN A 381 0.18 9.92 -8.18
C ASN A 381 -0.64 10.51 -9.33
N LEU A 382 -1.13 11.76 -9.23
CA LEU A 382 -1.80 12.43 -10.35
C LEU A 382 -0.88 12.65 -11.57
N GLU A 383 0.43 12.74 -11.35
CA GLU A 383 1.42 12.80 -12.45
C GLU A 383 1.41 11.53 -13.30
N LYS A 384 1.22 10.36 -12.67
CA LYS A 384 1.07 9.07 -13.38
C LYS A 384 -0.24 9.02 -14.16
N ILE A 385 -1.35 9.49 -13.57
CA ILE A 385 -2.63 9.57 -14.27
C ILE A 385 -2.54 10.47 -15.50
N LEU A 386 -1.84 11.61 -15.40
CA LEU A 386 -1.58 12.47 -16.55
C LEU A 386 -0.77 11.75 -17.64
N ALA A 387 0.27 10.98 -17.26
CA ALA A 387 1.06 10.21 -18.20
C ALA A 387 0.22 9.16 -18.95
N GLU A 388 -0.67 8.46 -18.25
CA GLU A 388 -1.55 7.42 -18.81
C GLU A 388 -2.66 7.99 -19.72
N LEU A 389 -3.29 9.10 -19.32
CA LEU A 389 -4.34 9.75 -20.12
C LEU A 389 -3.78 10.57 -21.29
N GLY A 390 -2.50 10.92 -21.22
CA GLY A 390 -1.83 11.79 -22.17
C GLY A 390 -2.11 13.29 -21.93
N PRO A 391 -1.39 14.17 -22.66
CA PRO A 391 -1.60 15.61 -22.55
C PRO A 391 -3.01 15.99 -23.00
N ARG A 392 -3.52 17.12 -22.47
CA ARG A 392 -4.87 17.62 -22.72
C ARG A 392 -5.98 16.68 -22.23
N CYS A 393 -5.81 16.07 -21.07
CA CYS A 393 -6.85 15.25 -20.45
C CYS A 393 -7.70 16.03 -19.44
N GLY A 394 -7.59 17.37 -19.37
CA GLY A 394 -8.26 18.17 -18.35
C GLY A 394 -7.59 18.13 -16.98
N LEU A 395 -6.29 17.84 -16.92
CA LEU A 395 -5.48 17.83 -15.69
C LEU A 395 -4.16 18.57 -15.96
N ALA A 396 -3.81 19.55 -15.15
CA ALA A 396 -2.52 20.25 -15.27
C ALA A 396 -2.07 20.88 -13.96
N MET A 397 -0.75 21.08 -13.82
CA MET A 397 -0.19 21.84 -12.69
C MET A 397 -0.32 23.35 -12.92
N LYS A 398 -0.73 24.09 -11.88
CA LYS A 398 -0.85 25.55 -11.85
C LYS A 398 -0.26 26.12 -10.55
N PRO A 399 0.26 27.36 -10.55
CA PRO A 399 0.59 28.06 -9.31
C PRO A 399 -0.67 28.27 -8.47
N SER A 400 -0.54 28.21 -7.15
CA SER A 400 -1.62 28.44 -6.20
C SER A 400 -1.14 29.31 -5.04
N THR A 401 -2.01 30.22 -4.62
CA THR A 401 -1.89 30.93 -3.34
C THR A 401 -3.16 30.72 -2.52
N GLU A 402 -2.98 30.24 -1.30
CA GLU A 402 -4.08 30.02 -0.36
C GLU A 402 -3.87 30.84 0.91
N PHE A 403 -4.94 31.49 1.36
CA PHE A 403 -5.02 32.27 2.58
C PHE A 403 -6.05 31.66 3.52
N TRP A 404 -5.77 31.72 4.81
CA TRP A 404 -6.72 31.37 5.87
C TRP A 404 -6.83 32.51 6.86
N ASP A 405 -8.08 32.86 7.20
CA ASP A 405 -8.37 33.82 8.27
C ASP A 405 -8.05 33.22 9.65
N VAL A 406 -7.99 31.88 9.75
CA VAL A 406 -7.58 31.12 10.95
C VAL A 406 -6.46 30.14 10.61
N TYR A 407 -5.42 30.06 11.44
CA TYR A 407 -4.29 29.16 11.19
C TYR A 407 -4.76 27.68 11.10
N PRO A 408 -4.46 26.95 10.00
CA PRO A 408 -4.96 25.58 9.80
C PRO A 408 -4.27 24.50 10.66
N GLY A 409 -3.24 24.87 11.43
CA GLY A 409 -2.56 24.01 12.40
C GLY A 409 -1.31 23.30 11.86
N ASP A 410 -0.35 23.04 12.77
CA ASP A 410 0.98 22.53 12.42
C ASP A 410 0.97 21.14 11.79
N VAL A 411 0.07 20.25 12.25
CA VAL A 411 -0.03 18.87 11.73
C VAL A 411 -0.26 18.88 10.22
N LYS A 412 -1.23 19.69 9.76
CA LYS A 412 -1.53 19.84 8.34
C LYS A 412 -0.35 20.49 7.61
N ILE A 413 0.13 21.64 8.09
CA ILE A 413 1.20 22.37 7.41
C ILE A 413 2.48 21.53 7.27
N ASN A 414 2.84 20.77 8.30
CA ASN A 414 3.98 19.88 8.26
C ASN A 414 3.78 18.72 7.29
N SER A 415 2.57 18.16 7.18
CA SER A 415 2.25 17.15 6.17
C SER A 415 2.42 17.70 4.75
N LEU A 416 1.81 18.86 4.46
CA LEU A 416 1.83 19.51 3.14
C LEU A 416 3.26 19.80 2.65
N LYS A 417 4.14 20.28 3.54
CA LYS A 417 5.56 20.54 3.26
C LYS A 417 6.30 19.32 2.70
N THR A 418 5.86 18.10 3.02
CA THR A 418 6.56 16.88 2.60
C THR A 418 6.34 16.50 1.14
N TYR A 419 5.36 17.08 0.45
CA TYR A 419 5.00 16.64 -0.90
C TYR A 419 4.58 17.75 -1.88
N LEU A 420 4.14 18.91 -1.40
CA LEU A 420 3.76 20.01 -2.29
C LEU A 420 4.99 20.61 -2.99
N LYS A 421 4.96 20.63 -4.33
CA LYS A 421 6.01 21.25 -5.16
C LYS A 421 5.99 22.78 -4.95
N ASP A 422 7.17 23.38 -4.87
CA ASP A 422 7.36 24.84 -4.70
C ASP A 422 6.67 25.44 -3.46
N PHE A 423 6.51 24.66 -2.39
CA PHE A 423 5.84 25.10 -1.16
C PHE A 423 6.61 26.24 -0.46
N LYS A 424 5.91 27.33 -0.16
CA LYS A 424 6.42 28.48 0.60
C LYS A 424 5.34 29.02 1.53
N VAL A 425 5.73 29.38 2.74
CA VAL A 425 4.89 30.16 3.66
C VAL A 425 5.04 31.63 3.32
N ILE A 426 3.91 32.34 3.22
CA ILE A 426 3.89 33.78 2.92
C ILE A 426 4.23 34.56 4.20
N SER A 427 5.12 35.54 4.09
CA SER A 427 5.49 36.40 5.21
C SER A 427 4.30 37.18 5.74
N ARG A 428 4.21 37.32 7.06
CA ARG A 428 3.12 38.05 7.73
C ARG A 428 2.91 39.47 7.20
N SER A 429 3.98 40.16 6.81
CA SER A 429 3.94 41.51 6.20
C SER A 429 3.33 41.55 4.79
N SER A 430 3.14 40.40 4.15
CA SER A 430 2.59 40.27 2.79
C SER A 430 1.21 39.61 2.79
N LEU A 431 0.64 39.34 3.96
CA LEU A 431 -0.71 38.80 4.09
C LEU A 431 -1.73 39.93 3.91
N PRO A 432 -2.86 39.67 3.21
CA PRO A 432 -3.99 40.60 3.19
C PRO A 432 -4.58 40.83 4.58
N ASP A 433 -5.31 41.93 4.75
CA ASP A 433 -6.00 42.23 6.01
C ASP A 433 -6.98 41.12 6.41
N GLY A 434 -6.95 40.75 7.69
CA GLY A 434 -7.75 39.68 8.28
C GLY A 434 -7.25 38.26 7.99
N VAL A 435 -6.15 38.09 7.25
CA VAL A 435 -5.56 36.76 6.98
C VAL A 435 -4.54 36.41 8.06
N ALA A 436 -4.73 35.30 8.76
CA ALA A 436 -3.81 34.81 9.77
C ALA A 436 -2.63 34.02 9.19
N PHE A 437 -2.84 33.32 8.07
CA PHE A 437 -1.83 32.47 7.47
C PHE A 437 -1.96 32.36 5.95
N GLY A 438 -0.85 32.21 5.24
CA GLY A 438 -0.86 32.05 3.79
C GLY A 438 0.27 31.18 3.28
N ILE A 439 0.02 30.44 2.20
CA ILE A 439 1.02 29.64 1.49
C ILE A 439 0.94 29.86 -0.01
N SER A 440 2.04 29.61 -0.69
CA SER A 440 2.09 29.46 -2.14
C SER A 440 2.76 28.14 -2.52
N TYR A 441 2.27 27.49 -3.57
CA TYR A 441 2.78 26.19 -4.03
C TYR A 441 2.29 25.90 -5.46
N LYS A 442 2.82 24.85 -6.08
CA LYS A 442 2.32 24.34 -7.36
C LYS A 442 1.29 23.24 -7.10
N THR A 443 0.13 23.31 -7.75
CA THR A 443 -1.00 22.40 -7.49
C THR A 443 -1.63 21.83 -8.74
N TRP A 444 -2.39 20.75 -8.60
CA TRP A 444 -3.17 20.14 -9.68
C TRP A 444 -4.51 20.84 -9.85
N ASN A 445 -4.84 21.25 -11.07
CA ASN A 445 -6.16 21.73 -11.47
C ASN A 445 -6.82 20.74 -12.42
N PHE A 446 -8.15 20.68 -12.34
CA PHE A 446 -8.99 19.82 -13.14
C PHE A 446 -9.97 20.64 -13.98
N TYR A 447 -10.15 20.26 -15.24
CA TYR A 447 -11.37 20.54 -15.96
C TYR A 447 -12.30 19.34 -15.78
N CYS A 448 -13.02 19.32 -14.65
CA CYS A 448 -13.74 18.15 -14.14
C CYS A 448 -14.57 17.38 -15.17
N PRO A 449 -15.51 18.00 -15.94
CA PRO A 449 -16.29 17.27 -16.94
C PRO A 449 -15.42 16.61 -18.03
N PHE A 450 -14.38 17.30 -18.49
CA PHE A 450 -13.49 16.81 -19.52
C PHE A 450 -12.56 15.71 -19.00
N PHE A 451 -12.01 15.88 -17.79
CA PHE A 451 -11.21 14.86 -17.11
C PHE A 451 -11.99 13.57 -16.89
N LEU A 452 -13.22 13.65 -16.35
CA LEU A 452 -14.08 12.49 -16.16
C LEU A 452 -14.36 11.74 -17.49
N SER A 453 -14.57 12.49 -18.57
CA SER A 453 -14.82 11.92 -19.91
C SER A 453 -13.58 11.24 -20.50
N ASN A 454 -12.38 11.78 -20.25
CA ASN A 454 -11.11 11.13 -20.62
C ASN A 454 -10.87 9.87 -19.78
N LEU A 455 -11.07 9.96 -18.46
CA LEU A 455 -10.88 8.84 -17.54
C LEU A 455 -11.83 7.68 -17.87
N LYS A 456 -13.10 7.95 -18.16
CA LYS A 456 -14.06 6.93 -18.64
C LYS A 456 -13.54 6.23 -19.90
N ARG A 457 -13.12 6.98 -20.91
CA ARG A 457 -12.60 6.42 -22.18
C ARG A 457 -11.36 5.55 -21.94
N TYR A 458 -10.46 6.00 -21.08
CA TYR A 458 -9.30 5.23 -20.67
C TYR A 458 -9.70 3.91 -20.01
N LEU A 459 -10.60 3.94 -19.03
CA LEU A 459 -11.08 2.74 -18.35
C LEU A 459 -11.78 1.76 -19.31
N MET A 460 -12.58 2.27 -20.25
CA MET A 460 -13.22 1.44 -21.28
C MET A 460 -12.20 0.76 -22.20
N ARG A 461 -11.13 1.45 -22.59
CA ARG A 461 -10.01 0.85 -23.37
C ARG A 461 -9.30 -0.27 -22.61
N HIS A 462 -9.35 -0.23 -21.27
CA HIS A 462 -8.82 -1.26 -20.40
C HIS A 462 -9.85 -2.34 -20.02
N GLY A 463 -10.99 -2.37 -20.71
CA GLY A 463 -12.01 -3.42 -20.58
C GLY A 463 -13.11 -3.14 -19.57
N VAL A 464 -13.08 -2.01 -18.85
CA VAL A 464 -14.14 -1.66 -17.88
C VAL A 464 -15.46 -1.38 -18.60
N THR A 465 -16.52 -2.03 -18.15
CA THR A 465 -17.87 -1.82 -18.70
C THR A 465 -18.62 -0.75 -17.89
N PHE A 466 -19.29 0.18 -18.56
CA PHE A 466 -20.17 1.17 -17.93
C PHE A 466 -21.62 0.89 -18.30
N GLU A 467 -22.48 0.80 -17.30
CA GLU A 467 -23.91 0.53 -17.43
C GLU A 467 -24.70 1.67 -16.80
N ARG A 468 -25.64 2.24 -17.56
CA ARG A 468 -26.53 3.27 -17.04
C ARG A 468 -27.74 2.60 -16.39
N GLN A 469 -27.86 2.74 -15.08
CA GLN A 469 -28.98 2.18 -14.33
C GLN A 469 -29.15 2.94 -13.01
N LYS A 470 -30.39 3.28 -12.68
CA LYS A 470 -30.75 3.80 -11.35
C LYS A 470 -31.02 2.64 -10.40
N LEU A 471 -30.26 2.56 -9.31
CA LEU A 471 -30.46 1.55 -8.28
C LEU A 471 -31.35 2.10 -7.17
N THR A 472 -32.40 1.37 -6.81
CA THR A 472 -33.27 1.70 -5.67
C THR A 472 -32.79 1.04 -4.37
N HIS A 473 -32.04 -0.06 -4.49
CA HIS A 473 -31.43 -0.79 -3.38
C HIS A 473 -29.99 -1.23 -3.74
N ILE A 474 -29.04 -1.17 -2.79
CA ILE A 474 -27.63 -1.49 -3.05
C ILE A 474 -27.43 -2.93 -3.53
N SER A 475 -28.30 -3.87 -3.11
CA SER A 475 -28.22 -5.27 -3.51
C SER A 475 -28.36 -5.49 -5.02
N GLN A 476 -28.98 -4.55 -5.75
CA GLN A 476 -29.09 -4.61 -7.21
C GLN A 476 -27.73 -4.49 -7.91
N ALA A 477 -26.69 -3.98 -7.22
CA ALA A 477 -25.33 -3.96 -7.75
C ALA A 477 -24.66 -5.34 -7.74
N TYR A 478 -25.19 -6.33 -7.00
CA TYR A 478 -24.66 -7.70 -7.00
C TYR A 478 -25.22 -8.51 -8.17
N LEU A 479 -24.64 -8.32 -9.35
CA LEU A 479 -24.88 -9.15 -10.53
C LEU A 479 -24.41 -10.60 -10.30
N PRO A 480 -24.83 -11.57 -11.14
CA PRO A 480 -24.29 -12.92 -11.11
C PRO A 480 -22.76 -12.91 -11.12
N HIS A 481 -22.15 -13.71 -10.24
CA HIS A 481 -20.69 -13.82 -10.05
C HIS A 481 -19.98 -12.54 -9.54
N THR A 482 -20.72 -11.56 -9.01
CA THR A 482 -20.09 -10.40 -8.35
C THR A 482 -19.42 -10.83 -7.04
N GLU A 483 -18.09 -10.70 -6.97
CA GLU A 483 -17.32 -10.96 -5.75
C GLU A 483 -17.52 -9.86 -4.70
N ALA A 484 -17.51 -8.60 -5.13
CA ALA A 484 -17.63 -7.44 -4.27
C ALA A 484 -18.31 -6.27 -4.98
N VAL A 485 -18.98 -5.42 -4.21
CA VAL A 485 -19.54 -4.14 -4.67
C VAL A 485 -18.80 -3.00 -4.00
N PHE A 486 -18.38 -2.00 -4.78
CA PHE A 486 -17.87 -0.74 -4.26
C PHE A 486 -18.98 0.33 -4.31
N ASN A 487 -19.48 0.73 -3.15
CA ASN A 487 -20.46 1.81 -3.03
C ASN A 487 -19.76 3.18 -3.06
N CYS A 488 -19.79 3.81 -4.24
CA CYS A 488 -19.28 5.16 -4.49
C CYS A 488 -20.39 6.18 -4.82
N THR A 489 -21.59 6.01 -4.25
CA THR A 489 -22.78 6.79 -4.62
C THR A 489 -22.81 8.23 -4.08
N GLY A 490 -21.80 8.65 -3.30
CA GLY A 490 -21.68 10.03 -2.83
C GLY A 490 -22.90 10.45 -2.00
N ILE A 491 -23.60 11.50 -2.45
CA ILE A 491 -24.83 11.99 -1.81
C ILE A 491 -25.96 10.94 -1.87
N GLY A 492 -25.95 10.05 -2.87
CA GLY A 492 -26.94 8.99 -3.03
C GLY A 492 -26.94 7.96 -1.88
N SER A 493 -25.84 7.83 -1.13
CA SER A 493 -25.78 7.00 0.09
C SER A 493 -26.78 7.43 1.16
N PHE A 494 -27.25 8.68 1.13
CA PHE A 494 -28.32 9.16 2.01
C PHE A 494 -29.64 8.43 1.77
N SER A 495 -29.99 8.16 0.50
CA SER A 495 -31.32 7.70 0.11
C SER A 495 -31.38 6.27 -0.42
N ILE A 496 -30.28 5.71 -0.94
CA ILE A 496 -30.29 4.35 -1.50
C ILE A 496 -30.60 3.32 -0.40
N SER A 497 -31.58 2.45 -0.66
CA SER A 497 -31.97 1.43 0.32
C SER A 497 -30.88 0.38 0.51
N GLY A 498 -30.78 -0.17 1.71
CA GLY A 498 -29.66 -1.03 2.13
C GLY A 498 -28.43 -0.27 2.62
N ILE A 499 -28.36 1.06 2.42
CA ILE A 499 -27.34 1.94 3.01
C ILE A 499 -27.99 2.95 3.96
N LYS A 500 -28.81 3.86 3.42
CA LYS A 500 -29.51 4.95 4.15
C LYS A 500 -28.64 5.63 5.22
N ASP A 501 -27.47 6.12 4.81
CA ASP A 501 -26.54 6.76 5.75
C ASP A 501 -27.00 8.18 6.07
N THR A 502 -27.74 8.33 7.17
CA THR A 502 -28.29 9.61 7.65
C THR A 502 -27.21 10.60 8.11
N LYS A 503 -25.95 10.18 8.20
CA LYS A 503 -24.82 11.09 8.45
C LYS A 503 -24.43 11.89 7.21
N VAL A 504 -24.88 11.49 6.02
CA VAL A 504 -24.62 12.20 4.76
C VAL A 504 -25.56 13.40 4.65
N TYR A 505 -25.01 14.55 4.30
CA TYR A 505 -25.76 15.80 4.11
C TYR A 505 -25.11 16.64 2.99
N PRO A 506 -25.88 17.48 2.29
CA PRO A 506 -25.33 18.34 1.25
C PRO A 506 -24.62 19.55 1.85
N THR A 507 -23.57 20.01 1.18
CA THR A 507 -23.06 21.36 1.34
C THR A 507 -23.11 22.06 -0.02
N ARG A 508 -24.21 22.78 -0.28
CA ARG A 508 -24.46 23.46 -1.56
C ARG A 508 -23.39 24.52 -1.80
N GLY A 509 -22.86 24.55 -3.01
CA GLY A 509 -21.95 25.60 -3.48
C GLY A 509 -22.34 26.09 -4.85
N GLN A 510 -22.67 27.37 -4.94
CA GLN A 510 -22.79 28.07 -6.20
C GLN A 510 -21.42 28.53 -6.71
N VAL A 511 -21.23 28.45 -8.03
CA VAL A 511 -20.04 28.89 -8.77
C VAL A 511 -20.45 29.62 -10.05
N LEU A 512 -19.56 30.49 -10.51
CA LEU A 512 -19.59 31.08 -11.84
C LEU A 512 -18.46 30.51 -12.69
N VAL A 513 -18.75 30.22 -13.95
CA VAL A 513 -17.76 29.92 -14.99
C VAL A 513 -17.61 31.19 -15.81
N VAL A 514 -16.40 31.74 -15.87
CA VAL A 514 -16.10 32.95 -16.65
C VAL A 514 -15.02 32.69 -17.68
N ASN A 515 -14.99 33.48 -18.74
CA ASN A 515 -13.89 33.50 -19.70
C ASN A 515 -12.83 34.51 -19.24
N ALA A 516 -11.68 34.03 -18.78
CA ALA A 516 -10.58 34.87 -18.29
C ALA A 516 -9.21 34.22 -18.61
N PRO A 517 -8.82 34.14 -19.90
CA PRO A 517 -7.62 33.44 -20.34
C PRO A 517 -6.31 34.02 -19.79
N HIS A 518 -6.31 35.27 -19.31
CA HIS A 518 -5.17 35.92 -18.67
C HIS A 518 -4.93 35.50 -17.21
N VAL A 519 -5.89 34.81 -16.59
CA VAL A 519 -5.78 34.26 -15.22
C VAL A 519 -5.27 32.83 -15.31
N GLN A 520 -4.03 32.61 -14.84
CA GLN A 520 -3.31 31.32 -14.95
C GLN A 520 -2.82 30.78 -13.60
N GLU A 521 -3.30 31.36 -12.50
CA GLU A 521 -2.99 30.94 -11.13
C GLU A 521 -4.28 30.74 -10.34
N ASN A 522 -4.22 29.87 -9.34
CA ASN A 522 -5.27 29.76 -8.33
C ASN A 522 -5.08 30.85 -7.28
N ARG A 523 -6.22 31.34 -6.77
CA ARG A 523 -6.24 32.20 -5.60
C ARG A 523 -7.39 31.79 -4.69
N MET A 524 -7.10 31.55 -3.41
CA MET A 524 -8.09 31.09 -2.44
C MET A 524 -7.99 31.83 -1.11
N ARG A 525 -9.13 32.03 -0.46
CA ARG A 525 -9.25 32.52 0.91
C ARG A 525 -10.32 31.71 1.64
N TRP A 526 -9.96 31.17 2.79
CA TRP A 526 -10.81 30.37 3.65
C TRP A 526 -11.09 31.14 4.94
N GLY A 527 -12.37 31.48 5.12
CA GLY A 527 -12.89 32.03 6.37
C GLY A 527 -13.50 30.95 7.26
N GLU A 528 -14.13 31.35 8.36
CA GLU A 528 -14.81 30.45 9.28
C GLU A 528 -16.07 29.83 8.65
N ASP A 529 -16.86 30.61 7.91
CA ASP A 529 -18.14 30.23 7.33
C ASP A 529 -18.24 30.49 5.80
N TYR A 530 -17.17 31.01 5.19
CA TYR A 530 -17.13 31.33 3.76
C TYR A 530 -15.86 30.84 3.06
N ALA A 531 -15.93 30.74 1.74
CA ALA A 531 -14.78 30.42 0.90
C ALA A 531 -14.79 31.28 -0.37
N THR A 532 -13.67 31.90 -0.70
CA THR A 532 -13.48 32.57 -1.99
C THR A 532 -12.37 31.83 -2.73
N TYR A 533 -12.64 31.36 -3.95
CA TYR A 533 -11.67 30.64 -4.76
C TYR A 533 -11.80 30.98 -6.25
N ILE A 534 -10.65 31.03 -6.90
CA ILE A 534 -10.47 31.28 -8.33
C ILE A 534 -9.61 30.15 -8.87
N ILE A 535 -10.15 29.38 -9.83
CA ILE A 535 -9.52 28.16 -10.33
C ILE A 535 -9.55 28.15 -11.86
N PRO A 536 -8.44 28.45 -12.56
CA PRO A 536 -8.33 28.25 -14.00
C PRO A 536 -8.46 26.76 -14.39
N ARG A 537 -9.38 26.47 -15.32
CA ARG A 537 -9.57 25.12 -15.85
C ARG A 537 -8.55 24.82 -16.97
N PRO A 538 -7.74 23.75 -16.86
CA PRO A 538 -6.87 23.34 -17.96
C PRO A 538 -7.67 22.95 -19.21
N ASP A 539 -7.07 23.11 -20.39
CA ASP A 539 -7.65 22.70 -21.70
C ASP A 539 -9.00 23.34 -22.08
N SER A 540 -9.50 24.28 -21.28
CA SER A 540 -10.83 24.88 -21.43
C SER A 540 -10.87 26.10 -22.36
N LYS A 541 -9.74 26.47 -22.97
CA LYS A 541 -9.55 27.71 -23.75
C LYS A 541 -9.78 29.01 -22.96
N GLY A 542 -9.53 29.00 -21.65
CA GLY A 542 -9.54 30.20 -20.81
C GLY A 542 -10.65 30.27 -19.76
N GLN A 543 -11.39 29.18 -19.54
CA GLN A 543 -12.40 29.16 -18.48
C GLN A 543 -11.76 29.20 -17.10
N VAL A 544 -12.34 30.01 -16.23
CA VAL A 544 -11.98 30.14 -14.82
C VAL A 544 -13.23 29.94 -13.98
N ILE A 545 -13.10 29.17 -12.90
CA ILE A 545 -14.15 29.01 -11.91
C ILE A 545 -13.97 30.05 -10.82
N LEU A 546 -15.03 30.82 -10.59
CA LEU A 546 -15.16 31.74 -9.48
C LEU A 546 -16.15 31.12 -8.50
N GLY A 547 -15.74 30.96 -7.25
CA GLY A 547 -16.63 30.50 -6.19
C GLY A 547 -16.22 31.03 -4.83
N GLY A 548 -16.92 30.67 -3.77
CA GLY A 548 -18.25 30.09 -3.80
C GLY A 548 -18.91 30.14 -2.43
N PHE A 549 -19.96 29.34 -2.27
CA PHE A 549 -20.66 29.18 -1.00
C PHE A 549 -20.46 27.77 -0.40
N LEU A 550 -20.65 27.68 0.91
CA LEU A 550 -20.58 26.46 1.72
C LEU A 550 -21.86 26.31 2.56
N GLN A 551 -23.00 26.16 1.89
CA GLN A 551 -24.31 26.13 2.56
C GLN A 551 -24.68 24.71 2.99
N LYS A 552 -24.47 24.43 4.28
CA LYS A 552 -24.83 23.16 4.91
C LYS A 552 -26.34 22.92 4.87
N ASP A 553 -26.74 21.66 4.66
CA ASP A 553 -28.13 21.17 4.68
C ASP A 553 -29.06 21.80 3.62
N ASN A 554 -28.50 22.55 2.67
CA ASN A 554 -29.23 23.10 1.54
C ASN A 554 -29.23 22.11 0.37
N TRP A 555 -30.41 21.66 -0.03
CA TRP A 555 -30.62 20.65 -1.07
C TRP A 555 -30.98 21.22 -2.44
N THR A 556 -31.16 22.55 -2.57
CA THR A 556 -31.57 23.12 -3.86
C THR A 556 -30.44 23.11 -4.90
N GLY A 557 -30.80 22.87 -6.16
CA GLY A 557 -29.93 23.01 -7.33
C GLY A 557 -30.07 24.36 -8.02
N ASP A 558 -30.98 25.20 -7.53
CA ASP A 558 -31.21 26.53 -8.08
C ASP A 558 -29.98 27.40 -7.92
N THR A 559 -29.89 28.45 -8.73
CA THR A 559 -28.85 29.47 -8.60
C THR A 559 -29.47 30.82 -8.31
N PHE A 560 -28.82 31.63 -7.46
CA PHE A 560 -29.33 32.92 -7.03
C PHE A 560 -28.48 34.07 -7.58
N GLU A 561 -29.13 35.12 -8.06
CA GLU A 561 -28.44 36.28 -8.65
C GLU A 561 -27.59 37.01 -7.61
N GLU A 562 -28.09 37.19 -6.39
CA GLU A 562 -27.36 37.85 -5.30
C GLU A 562 -26.10 37.09 -4.91
N GLU A 563 -26.14 35.75 -4.87
CA GLU A 563 -24.94 34.92 -4.68
C GLU A 563 -23.93 35.09 -5.83
N SER A 564 -24.41 35.29 -7.06
CA SER A 564 -23.54 35.53 -8.22
C SER A 564 -22.84 36.88 -8.12
N LYS A 565 -23.57 37.93 -7.72
CA LYS A 565 -22.99 39.27 -7.47
C LYS A 565 -21.95 39.23 -6.36
N ASP A 566 -22.24 38.53 -5.27
CA ASP A 566 -21.29 38.34 -4.16
C ASP A 566 -20.02 37.58 -4.60
N ILE A 567 -20.18 36.48 -5.34
CA ILE A 567 -19.02 35.71 -5.86
C ILE A 567 -18.14 36.61 -6.74
N LEU A 568 -18.73 37.39 -7.65
CA LEU A 568 -17.97 38.33 -8.48
C LEU A 568 -17.24 39.36 -7.64
N LEU A 569 -17.92 39.99 -6.68
CA LEU A 569 -17.32 41.00 -5.81
C LEU A 569 -16.14 40.43 -5.01
N ARG A 570 -16.32 39.29 -4.32
CA ARG A 570 -15.26 38.70 -3.50
C ARG A 570 -14.09 38.20 -4.33
N THR A 571 -14.34 37.58 -5.49
CA THR A 571 -13.26 37.05 -6.33
C THR A 571 -12.48 38.17 -7.02
N THR A 572 -13.13 39.21 -7.52
CA THR A 572 -12.44 40.38 -8.10
C THR A 572 -11.71 41.20 -7.04
N THR A 573 -12.19 41.23 -5.81
CA THR A 573 -11.43 41.82 -4.69
C THR A 573 -10.19 40.99 -4.34
N LEU A 574 -10.34 39.66 -4.29
CA LEU A 574 -9.25 38.76 -3.92
C LEU A 574 -8.16 38.65 -5.01
N LEU A 575 -8.54 38.75 -6.29
CA LEU A 575 -7.63 38.79 -7.43
C LEU A 575 -8.10 39.86 -8.44
N PRO A 576 -7.72 41.13 -8.24
CA PRO A 576 -8.11 42.24 -9.11
C PRO A 576 -7.74 42.04 -10.58
N LYS A 577 -6.69 41.24 -10.84
CA LYS A 577 -6.24 40.85 -12.18
C LYS A 577 -7.36 40.26 -13.06
N ILE A 578 -8.40 39.69 -12.47
CA ILE A 578 -9.58 39.21 -13.22
C ILE A 578 -10.17 40.35 -14.08
N LEU A 579 -10.17 41.58 -13.56
CA LEU A 579 -10.74 42.78 -14.18
C LEU A 579 -9.84 43.43 -15.25
N ASP A 580 -8.63 42.92 -15.49
CA ASP A 580 -7.75 43.40 -16.57
C ASP A 580 -8.40 43.26 -17.96
N LYS A 581 -9.44 42.42 -18.08
CA LYS A 581 -10.29 42.26 -19.27
C LYS A 581 -11.76 42.21 -18.86
N PRO A 582 -12.70 42.53 -19.78
CA PRO A 582 -14.13 42.36 -19.51
C PRO A 582 -14.47 40.94 -19.06
N ILE A 583 -15.24 40.81 -17.99
CA ILE A 583 -15.70 39.50 -17.48
C ILE A 583 -16.88 39.04 -18.34
N GLU A 584 -16.69 37.93 -19.05
CA GLU A 584 -17.76 37.21 -19.74
C GLU A 584 -18.18 36.00 -18.89
N ILE A 585 -19.41 36.00 -18.37
CA ILE A 585 -19.96 34.87 -17.62
C ILE A 585 -20.49 33.84 -18.62
N ILE A 586 -19.85 32.67 -18.64
CA ILE A 586 -20.20 31.54 -19.50
C ILE A 586 -21.38 30.76 -18.89
N GLY A 587 -21.46 30.69 -17.57
CA GLY A 587 -22.57 30.04 -16.90
C GLY A 587 -22.49 30.09 -15.38
N THR A 588 -23.61 29.78 -14.75
CA THR A 588 -23.78 29.69 -13.29
C THR A 588 -24.25 28.29 -12.94
N ALA A 589 -23.70 27.70 -11.88
CA ALA A 589 -24.09 26.36 -11.45
C ALA A 589 -24.07 26.23 -9.93
N ALA A 590 -24.93 25.38 -9.38
CA ALA A 590 -24.90 24.97 -7.99
C ALA A 590 -24.74 23.45 -7.89
N GLY A 591 -23.76 23.00 -7.09
CA GLY A 591 -23.51 21.60 -6.83
C GLY A 591 -23.66 21.25 -5.34
N LEU A 592 -24.08 20.01 -5.05
CA LEU A 592 -24.19 19.50 -3.69
C LEU A 592 -22.96 18.69 -3.33
N ARG A 593 -22.09 19.22 -2.46
CA ARG A 593 -20.96 18.43 -1.93
C ARG A 593 -21.50 17.33 -1.01
N PRO A 594 -21.09 16.05 -1.20
CA PRO A 594 -21.56 14.94 -0.38
C PRO A 594 -20.80 14.90 0.95
N SER A 595 -21.10 15.85 1.84
CA SER A 595 -20.52 15.93 3.17
C SER A 595 -21.09 14.83 4.06
N ARG A 596 -20.33 14.44 5.10
CA ARG A 596 -20.75 13.40 6.03
C ARG A 596 -20.26 13.68 7.45
N HIS A 597 -21.13 13.51 8.45
CA HIS A 597 -20.71 13.57 9.84
C HIS A 597 -19.73 12.44 10.17
N GLY A 598 -18.56 12.80 10.71
CA GLY A 598 -17.46 11.86 10.95
C GLY A 598 -16.57 11.60 9.74
N GLY A 599 -16.69 12.39 8.66
CA GLY A 599 -15.82 12.29 7.49
C GLY A 599 -16.22 11.19 6.52
N ALA A 600 -15.35 10.97 5.51
CA ALA A 600 -15.55 9.95 4.50
C ALA A 600 -15.69 8.55 5.12
N ARG A 601 -16.62 7.75 4.59
CA ARG A 601 -16.81 6.35 4.98
C ARG A 601 -16.04 5.46 4.00
N ILE A 602 -14.91 4.92 4.47
CA ILE A 602 -14.11 3.93 3.73
C ILE A 602 -14.01 2.68 4.60
N GLN A 603 -14.91 1.72 4.37
CA GLN A 603 -15.03 0.53 5.21
C GLN A 603 -15.59 -0.64 4.41
N ALA A 604 -15.30 -1.86 4.87
CA ALA A 604 -15.89 -3.07 4.36
C ALA A 604 -17.03 -3.54 5.28
N ASP A 605 -18.17 -3.90 4.68
CA ASP A 605 -19.33 -4.52 5.30
C ASP A 605 -19.64 -5.83 4.57
N ILE A 606 -20.35 -6.76 5.22
CA ILE A 606 -20.91 -7.97 4.58
C ILE A 606 -22.42 -7.83 4.53
N VAL A 607 -22.98 -7.88 3.32
CA VAL A 607 -24.44 -7.82 3.09
C VAL A 607 -24.84 -9.08 2.34
N ASP A 608 -25.71 -9.89 2.96
CA ASP A 608 -26.17 -11.18 2.41
C ASP A 608 -25.02 -12.12 1.99
N GLY A 609 -23.95 -12.16 2.81
CA GLY A 609 -22.76 -12.98 2.55
C GLY A 609 -21.83 -12.44 1.44
N LYS A 610 -22.11 -11.26 0.88
CA LYS A 610 -21.31 -10.63 -0.16
C LYS A 610 -20.61 -9.37 0.35
N LEU A 611 -19.41 -9.13 -0.18
CA LEU A 611 -18.55 -8.03 0.24
C LEU A 611 -19.03 -6.68 -0.32
N LEU A 612 -19.29 -5.73 0.57
CA LEU A 612 -19.65 -4.36 0.25
C LEU A 612 -18.59 -3.42 0.78
N ILE A 613 -17.98 -2.62 -0.10
CA ILE A 613 -16.95 -1.66 0.29
C ILE A 613 -17.48 -0.26 0.07
N HIS A 614 -17.59 0.51 1.13
CA HIS A 614 -17.98 1.91 1.07
C HIS A 614 -16.79 2.78 0.71
N ASN A 615 -17.02 3.77 -0.16
CA ASN A 615 -16.08 4.84 -0.45
C ASN A 615 -16.87 6.09 -0.88
N TYR A 616 -17.41 6.83 0.10
CA TYR A 616 -18.21 8.04 -0.13
C TYR A 616 -18.10 9.02 1.06
N GLY A 617 -18.68 10.22 0.94
CA GLY A 617 -18.71 11.21 2.02
C GLY A 617 -17.53 12.18 2.03
N ALA A 618 -16.89 12.40 0.87
CA ALA A 618 -15.70 13.25 0.74
C ALA A 618 -15.95 14.76 0.81
N GLY A 619 -17.20 15.21 0.94
CA GLY A 619 -17.53 16.64 0.97
C GLY A 619 -16.91 17.43 -0.19
N GLY A 620 -16.10 18.44 0.14
CA GLY A 620 -15.42 19.32 -0.83
C GLY A 620 -14.08 18.82 -1.37
N TYR A 621 -13.53 17.72 -0.87
CA TYR A 621 -12.16 17.26 -1.17
C TYR A 621 -12.10 15.98 -2.01
N GLY A 622 -13.20 15.61 -2.69
CA GLY A 622 -13.27 14.35 -3.45
C GLY A 622 -12.26 14.20 -4.60
N TYR A 623 -11.87 15.28 -5.29
CA TYR A 623 -10.78 15.22 -6.29
C TYR A 623 -9.39 15.24 -5.64
N GLN A 624 -9.26 15.93 -4.51
CA GLN A 624 -8.00 16.11 -3.79
C GLN A 624 -7.55 14.83 -3.07
N ALA A 625 -8.48 14.09 -2.44
CA ALA A 625 -8.20 12.87 -1.70
C ALA A 625 -8.61 11.60 -2.47
N GLY A 626 -9.38 11.72 -3.56
CA GLY A 626 -10.13 10.61 -4.15
C GLY A 626 -9.29 9.40 -4.59
N LEU A 627 -8.06 9.62 -5.07
CA LEU A 627 -7.19 8.52 -5.46
C LEU A 627 -6.64 7.77 -4.23
N GLY A 628 -6.29 8.50 -3.17
CA GLY A 628 -5.91 7.92 -1.89
C GLY A 628 -7.05 7.18 -1.20
N MET A 629 -8.26 7.74 -1.23
CA MET A 629 -9.46 7.04 -0.75
C MET A 629 -9.71 5.75 -1.53
N SER A 630 -9.50 5.78 -2.85
CA SER A 630 -9.64 4.61 -3.71
C SER A 630 -8.59 3.52 -3.40
N LYS A 631 -7.33 3.91 -3.12
CA LYS A 631 -6.29 2.97 -2.66
C LYS A 631 -6.75 2.24 -1.41
N LYS A 632 -7.23 2.97 -0.39
CA LYS A 632 -7.71 2.35 0.85
C LYS A 632 -8.90 1.41 0.64
N ALA A 633 -9.83 1.78 -0.26
CA ALA A 633 -10.94 0.91 -0.61
C ALA A 633 -10.47 -0.40 -1.29
N VAL A 634 -9.46 -0.33 -2.16
CA VAL A 634 -8.86 -1.53 -2.79
C VAL A 634 -8.11 -2.37 -1.77
N GLU A 635 -7.39 -1.76 -0.82
CA GLU A 635 -6.76 -2.50 0.28
C GLU A 635 -7.79 -3.27 1.10
N LEU A 636 -8.92 -2.63 1.45
CA LEU A 636 -10.02 -3.30 2.15
C LEU A 636 -10.61 -4.46 1.34
N TYR A 637 -10.70 -4.33 0.01
CA TYR A 637 -11.11 -5.44 -0.86
C TYR A 637 -10.16 -6.61 -0.75
N LEU A 638 -8.86 -6.36 -0.88
CA LEU A 638 -7.84 -7.41 -0.81
C LEU A 638 -7.87 -8.06 0.58
N GLU A 639 -7.85 -7.24 1.65
CA GLU A 639 -8.00 -7.66 3.04
C GLU A 639 -9.18 -8.63 3.25
N ASN A 640 -10.37 -8.29 2.74
CA ASN A 640 -11.60 -9.04 2.98
C ASN A 640 -11.83 -10.20 2.00
N LYS A 641 -11.34 -10.10 0.75
CA LYS A 641 -11.33 -11.23 -0.18
C LYS A 641 -10.59 -12.42 0.42
N MET A 642 -9.51 -12.14 1.16
CA MET A 642 -8.69 -13.14 1.84
C MET A 642 -9.38 -13.74 3.07
N LEU A 643 -10.35 -13.04 3.67
CA LEU A 643 -11.18 -13.55 4.78
C LEU A 643 -12.35 -14.42 4.29
N LEU A 644 -12.99 -14.06 3.17
CA LEU A 644 -14.11 -14.82 2.60
C LEU A 644 -13.69 -16.16 2.00
N CYS A 645 -12.42 -16.33 1.62
CA CYS A 645 -11.88 -17.62 1.17
C CYS A 645 -11.69 -18.65 2.31
N LYS A 646 -11.94 -18.26 3.57
CA LYS A 646 -11.80 -19.11 4.77
C LYS A 646 -13.13 -19.69 5.30
N LEU A 647 -14.26 -19.25 4.77
CA LEU A 647 -15.61 -19.77 5.04
C LEU A 647 -16.09 -20.61 3.86
#